data_AF-A0A1Q9VWW2-F1
#
_entry.id   AF-A0A1Q9VWW2-F1
#
_cell.length_a   1.000
_cell.length_b   1.000
_cell.length_c   1.000
_cell.angle_alpha   90.00
_cell.angle_beta   90.00
_cell.angle_gamma   90.00
#
_symmetry.space_group_name_H-M   'P 1'
#
loop_
_entity.id
_entity.type
_entity.pdbx_description
1 polymer ?
#
loop_
_entity_poly.entity_id
_entity_poly.type
_entity_poly.pdbx_seq_one_letter_code
_entity_poly.pdbx_strand_id
1 'polypeptide(L)'
;MLDPLVELGGGGQAPMGGPTYRFDESLESDVKFPEYWDGHPFMAEFSQDYVVAFTMDELSSDGEVTAVEDFLPNSHLETVNQPIWDNVMDMEFGPDGALYVLEYGDGFFRQNPDAGLYKVTYGSDDTTPRAAISADPISGSTAPLEVTFDASATTDAETPNAELTFDWDFDGDGEYDAQGETVTHTFTDLGQYNVQLRVTDAGGNFGLAIQRITVGNTAPEITLSQPDGAIFNWGDAVPYTVTVNDAEDGDQPTCRNIQYTFGLGHNTHAHPEVTGRAADTEAGCGFTIQTSPDAVEHGEGEKIFGTLVVRYTDQAQGDVPAITGEATHILKPEVQQAEWYDAAEGVEVVDDEAAGAGGYVTSLDEGDSFSYSPIALHHAPTGEAINEITLRGSGEGTVSLGWTAEGSDTSEALAEFEFTGEGWQDVTQALSSVPEGSGSITVTSTGGVDVDQLSFAVGEGPVEPVTVPVDQVSIGMFSLIPWVNEVGLEAVLERLSEIGFENIEPFGSNFNGYTAEEFRALADSYGLSVKSSHYNVNEDTFDETLDYVTTLGQEYVGSGGFPAPGIGTYENTLATAEAMNRLGERTVEAGLEKFFGHNHDGEFRTMYEHEGETLSAWEILVRETNPEYVTFQVDVAWAAHAGVDVVELLEEYGDRIELLHIKDAVNLTPAVVRPSPTSVRATCRCRTSWPPRRRPASSSTSWSTTSPRRARSSPRPASSTSPVSRPASPRSP
;
A
#
# COMPACT_ATOMS: atom_id res chain seq x y z
N MET A 1 8.67 38.47 -12.47
CA MET A 1 9.19 37.09 -12.55
C MET A 1 10.29 37.06 -11.53
N LEU A 2 9.91 36.74 -10.29
CA LEU A 2 10.79 36.59 -9.15
C LEU A 2 11.72 35.40 -9.47
N ASP A 3 13.03 35.62 -9.42
CA ASP A 3 14.02 34.55 -9.26
C ASP A 3 13.64 33.75 -8.01
N PRO A 4 13.75 32.42 -8.02
CA PRO A 4 12.95 31.52 -7.20
C PRO A 4 13.16 31.79 -5.70
N LEU A 5 12.03 31.92 -5.01
CA LEU A 5 11.92 32.11 -3.56
C LEU A 5 12.46 30.86 -2.87
N VAL A 6 13.78 30.81 -2.63
CA VAL A 6 14.50 29.63 -2.13
C VAL A 6 14.41 28.48 -3.15
N GLU A 7 15.49 27.74 -3.41
CA GLU A 7 15.31 26.42 -4.01
C GLU A 7 14.58 25.60 -2.95
N LEU A 8 13.24 25.63 -2.98
CA LEU A 8 12.41 24.58 -2.40
C LEU A 8 12.89 23.31 -3.11
N GLY A 9 13.81 22.58 -2.50
CA GLY A 9 14.38 21.37 -3.08
C GLY A 9 13.27 20.39 -3.50
N GLY A 10 13.61 19.42 -4.34
CA GLY A 10 12.71 18.27 -4.57
C GLY A 10 12.42 17.56 -3.24
N GLY A 11 11.17 17.17 -3.01
CA GLY A 11 10.72 16.49 -1.78
C GLY A 11 9.32 16.90 -1.32
N GLY A 12 8.88 16.35 -0.18
CA GLY A 12 7.56 16.60 0.41
C GLY A 12 7.29 18.09 0.71
N GLN A 13 6.03 18.51 0.54
CA GLN A 13 5.57 19.89 0.74
C GLN A 13 4.40 19.96 1.74
N ALA A 14 4.68 20.40 2.96
CA ALA A 14 3.80 20.62 4.10
C ALA A 14 4.08 22.00 4.77
N PRO A 15 3.66 23.12 4.15
CA PRO A 15 3.86 24.45 4.71
C PRO A 15 3.00 24.70 5.95
N MET A 16 3.64 25.23 7.00
CA MET A 16 3.05 25.56 8.29
C MET A 16 3.05 27.09 8.49
N GLY A 17 1.87 27.67 8.68
CA GLY A 17 1.75 29.11 8.92
C GLY A 17 2.32 29.51 10.28
N GLY A 18 3.11 30.58 10.33
CA GLY A 18 3.67 31.14 11.56
C GLY A 18 3.15 32.55 11.90
N PRO A 19 3.65 33.15 12.99
CA PRO A 19 3.21 34.45 13.47
C PRO A 19 3.87 35.56 12.66
N THR A 20 3.34 36.78 12.82
CA THR A 20 4.02 38.00 12.38
C THR A 20 4.61 38.68 13.60
N TYR A 21 5.92 38.93 13.62
CA TYR A 21 6.53 39.64 14.74
C TYR A 21 6.01 41.08 14.80
N ARG A 22 5.73 41.56 16.02
CA ARG A 22 5.31 42.95 16.27
C ARG A 22 6.19 43.54 17.35
N PHE A 23 7.04 44.49 16.96
CA PHE A 23 7.98 45.09 17.89
C PHE A 23 7.27 46.00 18.90
N ASP A 24 7.50 45.76 20.18
CA ASP A 24 7.08 46.65 21.27
C ASP A 24 8.29 47.38 21.85
N GLU A 25 8.41 48.67 21.54
CA GLU A 25 9.46 49.53 22.06
C GLU A 25 9.41 49.64 23.60
N SER A 26 8.22 49.50 24.20
CA SER A 26 8.00 49.64 25.65
C SER A 26 8.27 48.35 26.45
N LEU A 27 8.44 47.22 25.77
CA LEU A 27 8.76 45.94 26.40
C LEU A 27 10.24 45.91 26.83
N GLU A 28 10.50 45.96 28.13
CA GLU A 28 11.84 45.77 28.68
C GLU A 28 12.16 44.27 28.77
N SER A 29 12.86 43.75 27.76
CA SER A 29 13.24 42.34 27.66
C SER A 29 14.58 42.22 26.93
N ASP A 30 15.53 41.49 27.51
CA ASP A 30 16.85 41.25 26.92
C ASP A 30 16.84 40.13 25.88
N VAL A 31 15.71 39.42 25.73
CA VAL A 31 15.53 38.28 24.81
C VAL A 31 14.64 38.60 23.61
N LYS A 32 14.02 39.80 23.58
CA LYS A 32 13.07 40.17 22.53
C LYS A 32 13.77 40.40 21.20
N PHE A 33 13.08 40.07 20.11
CA PHE A 33 13.62 40.34 18.78
C PHE A 33 13.75 41.85 18.51
N PRO A 34 14.72 42.28 17.68
CA PRO A 34 14.92 43.69 17.35
C PRO A 34 13.81 44.23 16.43
N GLU A 35 13.68 45.56 16.38
CA GLU A 35 12.74 46.29 15.50
C GLU A 35 12.87 45.90 14.02
N TYR A 36 14.04 45.40 13.60
CA TYR A 36 14.26 44.86 12.25
C TYR A 36 13.18 43.87 11.82
N TRP A 37 12.77 42.97 12.72
CA TRP A 37 11.79 41.93 12.41
C TRP A 37 10.35 42.42 12.45
N ASP A 38 10.08 43.68 12.82
CA ASP A 38 8.71 44.18 12.93
C ASP A 38 7.95 44.01 11.62
N GLY A 39 6.79 43.34 11.70
CA GLY A 39 5.93 43.10 10.56
C GLY A 39 6.38 41.98 9.61
N HIS A 40 7.46 41.25 9.90
CA HIS A 40 7.85 40.06 9.14
C HIS A 40 6.96 38.87 9.52
N PRO A 41 6.18 38.29 8.58
CA PRO A 41 5.54 36.99 8.77
C PRO A 41 6.58 35.87 8.74
N PHE A 42 6.36 34.85 9.56
CA PHE A 42 7.15 33.62 9.57
C PHE A 42 6.32 32.46 9.00
N MET A 43 6.98 31.48 8.40
CA MET A 43 6.40 30.22 7.95
C MET A 43 7.42 29.12 8.21
N ALA A 44 6.95 27.94 8.58
CA ALA A 44 7.76 26.73 8.62
C ALA A 44 7.40 25.80 7.46
N GLU A 45 8.30 24.89 7.14
CA GLU A 45 8.07 23.77 6.24
C GLU A 45 8.35 22.50 7.04
N PHE A 46 7.33 21.65 7.17
CA PHE A 46 7.37 20.50 8.07
C PHE A 46 8.24 19.35 7.54
N SER A 47 8.23 19.08 6.24
CA SER A 47 8.91 17.92 5.64
C SER A 47 10.38 18.17 5.29
N GLN A 48 10.76 19.43 5.11
CA GLN A 48 12.07 19.92 4.69
C GLN A 48 12.80 20.67 5.80
N ASP A 49 12.19 20.74 7.00
CA ASP A 49 12.84 21.16 8.23
C ASP A 49 13.47 22.56 8.17
N TYR A 50 12.69 23.56 7.75
CA TYR A 50 13.15 24.94 7.74
C TYR A 50 12.09 25.95 8.17
N VAL A 51 12.55 27.15 8.57
CA VAL A 51 11.72 28.31 8.87
C VAL A 51 12.15 29.46 7.97
N VAL A 52 11.19 30.17 7.37
CA VAL A 52 11.45 31.38 6.58
C VAL A 52 10.72 32.58 7.14
N ALA A 53 11.32 33.75 6.95
CA ALA A 53 10.71 35.05 7.24
C ALA A 53 10.53 35.85 5.95
N PHE A 54 9.38 36.50 5.80
CA PHE A 54 9.05 37.31 4.63
C PHE A 54 9.19 38.80 4.95
N THR A 55 9.88 39.54 4.07
CA THR A 55 9.87 41.00 4.11
C THR A 55 8.77 41.54 3.21
N MET A 56 7.83 42.29 3.80
CA MET A 56 6.71 42.91 3.10
C MET A 56 7.04 44.38 2.78
N ASP A 57 6.67 44.88 1.61
CA ASP A 57 6.81 46.31 1.28
C ASP A 57 5.85 47.21 2.09
N GLU A 58 4.68 46.69 2.42
CA GLU A 58 3.68 47.30 3.28
C GLU A 58 3.13 46.27 4.29
N LEU A 59 2.98 46.68 5.55
CA LEU A 59 2.45 45.83 6.64
C LEU A 59 0.92 45.69 6.57
N SER A 60 0.41 45.21 5.44
CA SER A 60 -1.00 44.97 5.19
C SER A 60 -1.20 43.68 4.38
N SER A 61 -2.44 43.17 4.32
CA SER A 61 -2.78 42.00 3.49
C SER A 61 -2.60 42.24 1.99
N ASP A 62 -2.42 43.50 1.58
CA ASP A 62 -2.25 43.91 0.18
C ASP A 62 -0.76 44.12 -0.16
N GLY A 63 0.16 43.99 0.80
CA GLY A 63 1.59 44.16 0.58
C GLY A 63 2.19 43.00 -0.24
N GLU A 64 3.23 43.30 -1.01
CA GLU A 64 4.00 42.32 -1.78
C GLU A 64 5.22 41.83 -0.98
N VAL A 65 5.54 40.54 -1.13
CA VAL A 65 6.79 39.96 -0.61
C VAL A 65 7.95 40.50 -1.45
N THR A 66 8.89 41.17 -0.79
CA THR A 66 10.08 41.77 -1.41
C THR A 66 11.37 40.99 -1.15
N ALA A 67 11.42 40.20 -0.08
CA ALA A 67 12.50 39.28 0.23
C ALA A 67 11.97 38.10 1.05
N VAL A 68 12.69 36.98 0.98
CA VAL A 68 12.53 35.81 1.83
C VAL A 68 13.88 35.46 2.40
N GLU A 69 13.92 35.29 3.72
CA GLU A 69 15.12 34.95 4.47
C GLU A 69 14.92 33.57 5.10
N ASP A 70 15.89 32.66 4.91
CA ASP A 70 15.98 31.41 5.65
C ASP A 70 16.39 31.74 7.09
N PHE A 71 15.46 31.59 8.01
CA PHE A 71 15.56 32.05 9.39
C PHE A 71 16.22 30.97 10.25
N LEU A 72 17.48 31.21 10.62
CA LEU A 72 18.33 30.25 11.32
C LEU A 72 18.44 28.92 10.54
N PRO A 73 19.11 28.90 9.37
CA PRO A 73 19.24 27.67 8.59
C PRO A 73 19.83 26.52 9.41
N ASN A 74 19.37 25.28 9.21
CA ASN A 74 19.87 24.12 9.96
C ASN A 74 21.40 23.96 9.88
N SER A 75 22.00 24.21 8.73
CA SER A 75 23.48 24.23 8.57
C SER A 75 24.19 25.22 9.50
N HIS A 76 23.55 26.34 9.82
CA HIS A 76 24.03 27.29 10.81
C HIS A 76 23.82 26.75 12.22
N LEU A 77 22.60 26.29 12.56
CA LEU A 77 22.26 25.75 13.87
C LEU A 77 23.17 24.59 14.28
N GLU A 78 23.47 23.68 13.35
CA GLU A 78 24.45 22.60 13.54
C GLU A 78 25.85 23.13 13.86
N THR A 79 26.31 24.16 13.12
CA THR A 79 27.63 24.77 13.32
C THR A 79 27.76 25.40 14.70
N VAL A 80 26.66 25.96 15.22
CA VAL A 80 26.58 26.56 16.57
C VAL A 80 25.96 25.60 17.58
N ASN A 81 25.85 24.31 17.26
CA ASN A 81 25.38 23.27 18.17
C ASN A 81 24.05 23.56 18.89
N GLN A 82 23.16 24.27 18.21
CA GLN A 82 21.80 24.55 18.67
C GLN A 82 20.84 23.51 18.11
N PRO A 83 19.65 23.33 18.72
CA PRO A 83 18.59 22.53 18.12
C PRO A 83 18.33 23.01 16.70
N ILE A 84 18.32 22.06 15.76
CA ILE A 84 17.90 22.31 14.39
C ILE A 84 16.37 22.49 14.36
N TRP A 85 15.84 23.08 13.29
CA TRP A 85 14.44 22.92 12.97
C TRP A 85 14.18 21.48 12.62
N ASP A 86 13.16 20.89 13.24
CA ASP A 86 12.77 19.51 13.01
C ASP A 86 11.24 19.38 13.07
N ASN A 87 10.61 19.23 11.90
CA ASN A 87 9.18 19.06 11.74
C ASN A 87 8.35 20.10 12.53
N VAL A 88 8.66 21.40 12.31
CA VAL A 88 8.04 22.51 13.03
C VAL A 88 6.54 22.55 12.76
N MET A 89 5.73 22.45 13.82
CA MET A 89 4.26 22.38 13.71
C MET A 89 3.57 23.70 14.01
N ASP A 90 4.08 24.46 14.98
CA ASP A 90 3.49 25.72 15.39
C ASP A 90 4.56 26.63 16.01
N MET A 91 4.33 27.93 15.96
CA MET A 91 5.22 28.91 16.55
C MET A 91 4.47 30.18 16.93
N GLU A 92 4.88 30.84 18.02
CA GLU A 92 4.21 32.03 18.53
C GLU A 92 5.19 32.94 19.27
N PHE A 93 5.03 34.26 19.12
CA PHE A 93 5.82 35.21 19.91
C PHE A 93 5.22 35.37 21.31
N GLY A 94 6.03 35.10 22.33
CA GLY A 94 5.63 35.26 23.72
C GLY A 94 5.52 36.73 24.16
N PRO A 95 4.91 36.99 25.33
CA PRO A 95 4.82 38.34 25.89
C PRO A 95 6.18 38.93 26.30
N ASP A 96 7.24 38.13 26.35
CA ASP A 96 8.63 38.54 26.55
C ASP A 96 9.36 38.86 25.23
N GLY A 97 8.67 38.71 24.09
CA GLY A 97 9.18 39.04 22.76
C GLY A 97 10.11 37.99 22.14
N ALA A 98 10.25 36.82 22.78
CA ALA A 98 10.93 35.66 22.22
C ALA A 98 9.98 34.82 21.36
N LEU A 99 10.51 34.03 20.42
CA LEU A 99 9.73 33.10 19.61
C LEU A 99 9.69 31.73 20.31
N TYR A 100 8.51 31.16 20.46
CA TYR A 100 8.32 29.81 20.99
C TYR A 100 7.94 28.90 19.84
N VAL A 101 8.59 27.75 19.72
CA VAL A 101 8.43 26.83 18.58
C VAL A 101 8.11 25.44 19.09
N LEU A 102 7.04 24.85 18.55
CA LEU A 102 6.62 23.48 18.83
C LEU A 102 7.03 22.59 17.65
N GLU A 103 7.83 21.57 17.96
CA GLU A 103 8.35 20.60 17.01
C GLU A 103 7.73 19.23 17.22
N TYR A 104 7.48 18.53 16.11
CA TYR A 104 6.93 17.19 16.13
C TYR A 104 8.01 16.11 16.26
N GLY A 105 9.21 16.34 15.70
CA GLY A 105 10.31 15.37 15.63
C GLY A 105 9.99 14.11 14.80
N ASP A 106 10.97 13.21 14.67
CA ASP A 106 10.87 12.02 13.82
C ASP A 106 10.09 10.87 14.47
N GLY A 107 9.17 10.29 13.69
CA GLY A 107 8.45 9.06 14.03
C GLY A 107 6.95 9.13 13.84
N PHE A 108 6.31 7.97 14.00
CA PHE A 108 4.92 7.78 13.57
C PHE A 108 4.00 7.49 14.76
N PHE A 109 2.88 8.23 14.82
CA PHE A 109 1.74 8.00 15.72
C PHE A 109 2.09 7.83 17.22
N ARG A 110 3.25 8.35 17.64
CA ARG A 110 3.84 8.20 18.97
C ARG A 110 4.39 9.50 19.52
N GLN A 111 4.77 9.45 20.80
CA GLN A 111 5.58 10.51 21.36
C GLN A 111 6.98 10.36 20.78
N ASN A 112 7.35 11.27 19.90
CA ASN A 112 8.66 11.25 19.25
C ASN A 112 9.74 11.71 20.27
N PRO A 113 10.87 11.00 20.39
CA PRO A 113 11.88 11.28 21.41
C PRO A 113 12.58 12.65 21.27
N ASP A 114 12.58 13.19 20.08
CA ASP A 114 13.15 14.45 19.61
C ASP A 114 12.14 15.61 19.55
N ALA A 115 10.83 15.32 19.67
CA ALA A 115 9.80 16.35 19.78
C ALA A 115 10.11 17.35 20.90
N GLY A 116 9.96 18.64 20.62
CA GLY A 116 10.43 19.69 21.53
C GLY A 116 9.54 20.93 21.58
N LEU A 117 9.67 21.66 22.67
CA LEU A 117 9.20 23.04 22.80
C LEU A 117 10.41 23.93 23.02
N TYR A 118 10.74 24.74 22.02
CA TYR A 118 11.92 25.59 22.02
C TYR A 118 11.54 27.04 22.28
N LYS A 119 12.46 27.77 22.91
CA LYS A 119 12.39 29.22 23.08
C LYS A 119 13.59 29.85 22.39
N VAL A 120 13.33 30.55 21.30
CA VAL A 120 14.33 31.25 20.50
C VAL A 120 14.42 32.68 20.98
N THR A 121 15.60 33.07 21.44
CA THR A 121 15.88 34.40 22.02
C THR A 121 16.86 35.17 21.16
N TYR A 122 16.70 36.48 21.09
CA TYR A 122 17.68 37.34 20.41
C TYR A 122 18.78 37.79 21.39
N GLY A 123 20.02 37.87 20.92
CA GLY A 123 21.09 38.64 21.59
C GLY A 123 22.00 37.90 22.56
N SER A 124 22.04 36.56 22.57
CA SER A 124 23.02 35.81 23.35
C SER A 124 24.28 35.52 22.51
N ASP A 125 25.38 36.22 22.79
CA ASP A 125 26.72 35.85 22.28
C ASP A 125 27.28 34.57 22.95
N ASP A 126 26.57 34.07 23.97
CA ASP A 126 26.88 32.92 24.83
C ASP A 126 25.58 32.13 24.98
N THR A 127 25.47 31.01 24.27
CA THR A 127 24.25 30.21 24.20
C THR A 127 24.07 29.35 25.45
N THR A 128 22.85 28.86 25.71
CA THR A 128 22.65 27.92 26.82
C THR A 128 23.11 26.51 26.43
N PRO A 129 23.73 25.75 27.36
CA PRO A 129 24.04 24.34 27.12
C PRO A 129 22.81 23.53 26.71
N ARG A 130 22.95 22.66 25.71
CA ARG A 130 21.95 21.64 25.36
C ARG A 130 22.18 20.41 26.22
N ALA A 131 21.62 20.44 27.43
CA ALA A 131 21.68 19.32 28.36
C ALA A 131 21.05 18.07 27.73
N ALA A 132 21.80 16.96 27.74
CA ALA A 132 21.33 15.65 27.29
C ALA A 132 21.56 14.63 28.40
N ILE A 133 20.60 13.72 28.57
CA ILE A 133 20.60 12.68 29.59
C ILE A 133 20.29 11.35 28.93
N SER A 134 21.11 10.34 29.23
CA SER A 134 20.78 8.94 29.00
C SER A 134 20.88 8.17 30.31
N ALA A 135 20.10 7.10 30.45
CA ALA A 135 20.09 6.29 31.65
C ALA A 135 19.96 4.80 31.30
N ASP A 136 20.72 3.95 31.99
CA ASP A 136 20.67 2.51 31.83
C ASP A 136 20.67 1.79 33.20
N PRO A 137 19.61 1.04 33.54
CA PRO A 137 18.32 0.94 32.83
C PRO A 137 17.36 2.11 33.17
N ILE A 138 16.41 2.41 32.27
CA ILE A 138 15.34 3.40 32.54
C ILE A 138 14.18 2.85 33.40
N SER A 139 14.10 1.52 33.53
CA SER A 139 13.10 0.86 34.36
C SER A 139 13.58 -0.48 34.88
N GLY A 140 12.95 -0.99 35.94
CA GLY A 140 13.22 -2.34 36.42
C GLY A 140 12.09 -2.90 37.28
N SER A 141 11.95 -4.23 37.27
CA SER A 141 10.86 -4.97 37.94
C SER A 141 10.85 -4.86 39.47
N THR A 142 12.00 -4.57 40.07
CA THR A 142 12.18 -4.64 41.53
C THR A 142 13.09 -3.54 42.05
N ALA A 143 12.85 -3.10 43.29
CA ALA A 143 13.82 -2.33 44.05
C ALA A 143 14.76 -3.24 44.86
N PRO A 144 16.03 -2.84 45.10
CA PRO A 144 16.65 -1.61 44.59
C PRO A 144 17.01 -1.70 43.10
N LEU A 145 16.92 -0.56 42.40
CA LEU A 145 17.38 -0.40 41.02
C LEU A 145 18.59 0.52 40.99
N GLU A 146 19.75 0.01 40.60
CA GLU A 146 20.93 0.82 40.32
C GLU A 146 20.89 1.28 38.86
N VAL A 147 21.02 2.58 38.64
CA VAL A 147 20.95 3.22 37.32
C VAL A 147 22.23 4.03 37.10
N THR A 148 22.83 3.86 35.93
CA THR A 148 23.92 4.72 35.46
C THR A 148 23.34 5.81 34.57
N PHE A 149 23.67 7.06 34.87
CA PHE A 149 23.29 8.23 34.09
C PHE A 149 24.52 8.78 33.38
N ASP A 150 24.35 9.11 32.10
CA ASP A 150 25.40 9.64 31.24
C ASP A 150 24.91 10.89 30.51
N ALA A 151 25.60 12.01 30.75
CA ALA A 151 25.35 13.31 30.15
C ALA A 151 26.37 13.71 29.07
N SER A 152 27.22 12.78 28.61
CA SER A 152 28.28 13.05 27.63
C SER A 152 27.80 13.54 26.27
N ALA A 153 26.54 13.29 25.93
CA ALA A 153 25.87 13.85 24.74
C ALA A 153 25.49 15.33 24.89
N THR A 154 25.71 15.93 26.07
CA THR A 154 25.50 17.36 26.29
C THR A 154 26.48 18.16 25.44
N THR A 155 25.97 19.25 24.90
CA THR A 155 26.76 20.16 24.09
C THR A 155 26.59 21.62 24.50
N ASP A 156 27.59 22.42 24.19
CA ASP A 156 27.57 23.88 24.29
C ASP A 156 28.47 24.45 23.18
N ALA A 157 28.08 25.56 22.58
CA ALA A 157 28.75 26.09 21.40
C ALA A 157 30.04 26.84 21.77
N GLU A 158 30.04 27.50 22.92
CA GLU A 158 31.12 28.38 23.39
C GLU A 158 32.02 27.70 24.42
N THR A 159 31.49 26.78 25.21
CA THR A 159 32.12 26.18 26.39
C THR A 159 32.46 24.70 26.13
N PRO A 160 33.74 24.31 26.15
CA PRO A 160 34.11 22.90 26.06
C PRO A 160 33.50 22.08 27.20
N ASN A 161 33.07 20.83 26.92
CA ASN A 161 32.43 19.96 27.93
C ASN A 161 33.21 19.85 29.25
N ALA A 162 34.54 19.93 29.23
CA ALA A 162 35.39 19.88 30.41
C ALA A 162 35.23 21.09 31.37
N GLU A 163 34.64 22.18 30.90
CA GLU A 163 34.36 23.40 31.68
C GLU A 163 32.87 23.51 32.09
N LEU A 164 32.02 22.59 31.63
CA LEU A 164 30.62 22.49 32.03
C LEU A 164 30.49 21.90 33.43
N THR A 165 29.49 22.38 34.17
CA THR A 165 29.11 21.82 35.48
C THR A 165 27.82 21.03 35.33
N PHE A 166 27.84 19.76 35.74
CA PHE A 166 26.72 18.83 35.69
C PHE A 166 26.20 18.57 37.09
N ASP A 167 24.98 19.03 37.38
CA ASP A 167 24.29 18.91 38.65
C ASP A 167 23.05 18.01 38.51
N TRP A 168 22.94 16.98 39.35
CA TRP A 168 21.87 15.98 39.28
C TRP A 168 20.95 16.07 40.49
N ASP A 169 19.65 16.09 40.25
CA ASP A 169 18.58 15.94 41.23
C ASP A 169 17.82 14.64 40.90
N PHE A 170 17.89 13.63 41.77
CA PHE A 170 17.33 12.31 41.49
C PHE A 170 15.89 12.13 41.97
N ASP A 171 15.41 12.97 42.89
CA ASP A 171 14.08 12.84 43.49
C ASP A 171 13.12 13.99 43.14
N GLY A 172 13.63 15.02 42.46
CA GLY A 172 12.88 16.16 41.96
C GLY A 172 12.49 17.15 43.06
N ASP A 173 13.20 17.17 44.19
CA ASP A 173 12.91 18.09 45.30
C ASP A 173 13.50 19.50 45.11
N GLY A 174 14.35 19.68 44.09
CA GLY A 174 15.02 20.93 43.74
C GLY A 174 16.39 21.12 44.41
N GLU A 175 16.87 20.16 45.21
CA GLU A 175 18.25 20.09 45.69
C GLU A 175 19.07 19.12 44.81
N TYR A 176 20.33 19.48 44.51
CA TYR A 176 21.21 18.61 43.72
C TYR A 176 21.94 17.60 44.63
N ASP A 177 21.78 16.33 44.31
CA ASP A 177 22.31 15.17 45.04
C ASP A 177 23.73 14.77 44.62
N ALA A 178 24.08 14.97 43.35
CA ALA A 178 25.35 14.56 42.79
C ALA A 178 25.87 15.52 41.71
N GLN A 179 27.16 15.39 41.42
CA GLN A 179 27.84 16.13 40.36
C GLN A 179 28.73 15.21 39.53
N GLY A 180 28.84 15.52 38.23
CA GLY A 180 29.71 14.82 37.28
C GLY A 180 29.01 14.48 35.98
N GLU A 181 29.75 14.29 34.90
CA GLU A 181 29.21 13.94 33.58
C GLU A 181 28.55 12.55 33.56
N THR A 182 29.13 11.59 34.28
CA THR A 182 28.58 10.25 34.47
C THR A 182 28.47 9.94 35.96
N VAL A 183 27.28 9.52 36.40
CA VAL A 183 26.97 9.22 37.80
C VAL A 183 26.14 7.95 37.92
N THR A 184 26.20 7.30 39.09
CA THR A 184 25.35 6.15 39.41
C THR A 184 24.49 6.49 40.62
N HIS A 185 23.21 6.16 40.57
CA HIS A 185 22.28 6.30 41.69
C HIS A 185 21.50 5.01 41.90
N THR A 186 21.14 4.71 43.15
CA THR A 186 20.35 3.52 43.50
C THR A 186 19.01 3.92 44.09
N PHE A 187 17.94 3.69 43.36
CA PHE A 187 16.57 3.87 43.84
C PHE A 187 16.16 2.68 44.69
N THR A 188 15.91 2.92 45.98
CA THR A 188 15.67 1.84 46.96
C THR A 188 14.21 1.45 47.12
N ASP A 189 13.29 2.29 46.64
CA ASP A 189 11.86 2.10 46.77
C ASP A 189 11.19 1.95 45.39
N LEU A 190 10.00 1.37 45.38
CA LEU A 190 9.17 1.30 44.17
C LEU A 190 8.57 2.68 43.90
N GLY A 191 8.52 3.11 42.64
CA GLY A 191 7.99 4.42 42.28
C GLY A 191 8.43 4.91 40.91
N GLN A 192 8.01 6.13 40.57
CA GLN A 192 8.51 6.88 39.43
C GLN A 192 9.30 8.08 39.93
N TYR A 193 10.49 8.28 39.35
CA TYR A 193 11.43 9.32 39.70
C TYR A 193 11.71 10.15 38.45
N ASN A 194 11.51 11.47 38.52
CA ASN A 194 11.88 12.38 37.44
C ASN A 194 13.26 12.95 37.74
N VAL A 195 14.29 12.28 37.22
CA VAL A 195 15.68 12.70 37.41
C VAL A 195 15.93 13.92 36.55
N GLN A 196 16.40 15.01 37.17
CA GLN A 196 16.71 16.25 36.49
C GLN A 196 18.22 16.45 36.44
N LEU A 197 18.74 16.69 35.24
CA LEU A 197 20.09 17.18 35.00
C LEU A 197 20.01 18.69 34.75
N ARG A 198 20.86 19.45 35.44
CA ARG A 198 21.21 20.82 35.06
C ARG A 198 22.65 20.87 34.59
N VAL A 199 22.86 21.47 33.42
CA VAL A 199 24.21 21.76 32.92
C VAL A 199 24.41 23.26 32.87
N THR A 200 25.47 23.75 33.51
CA THR A 200 25.79 25.18 33.58
C THR A 200 27.13 25.45 32.91
N ASP A 201 27.19 26.46 32.05
CA ASP A 201 28.40 26.91 31.37
C ASP A 201 29.29 27.84 32.23
N ALA A 202 30.38 28.33 31.65
CA ALA A 202 31.30 29.26 32.32
C ALA A 202 30.74 30.69 32.49
N GLY A 203 29.78 31.09 31.65
CA GLY A 203 29.04 32.36 31.73
C GLY A 203 27.93 32.36 32.79
N GLY A 204 27.52 31.18 33.26
CA GLY A 204 26.43 30.94 34.20
C GLY A 204 25.08 30.66 33.54
N ASN A 205 24.99 30.53 32.21
CA ASN A 205 23.76 30.06 31.57
C ASN A 205 23.64 28.55 31.77
N PHE A 206 22.41 28.04 31.66
CA PHE A 206 22.16 26.63 31.95
C PHE A 206 21.06 26.04 31.09
N GLY A 207 21.22 24.75 30.78
CA GLY A 207 20.20 23.88 30.21
C GLY A 207 19.69 22.86 31.23
N LEU A 208 18.51 22.32 30.97
CA LEU A 208 17.89 21.27 31.78
C LEU A 208 17.50 20.06 30.91
N ALA A 209 17.68 18.86 31.44
CA ALA A 209 17.14 17.64 30.87
C ALA A 209 16.46 16.80 31.96
N ILE A 210 15.40 16.08 31.60
CA ILE A 210 14.64 15.24 32.54
C ILE A 210 14.53 13.83 31.99
N GLN A 211 14.88 12.83 32.81
CA GLN A 211 14.66 11.41 32.52
C GLN A 211 13.78 10.80 33.60
N ARG A 212 12.67 10.18 33.19
CA ARG A 212 11.84 9.40 34.11
C ARG A 212 12.42 8.00 34.28
N ILE A 213 12.60 7.59 35.52
CA ILE A 213 12.98 6.24 35.93
C ILE A 213 11.81 5.56 36.63
N THR A 214 11.50 4.31 36.25
CA THR A 214 10.43 3.54 36.89
C THR A 214 10.96 2.31 37.61
N VAL A 215 10.69 2.20 38.91
CA VAL A 215 11.12 1.07 39.74
C VAL A 215 9.88 0.31 40.20
N GLY A 216 9.79 -0.96 39.82
CA GLY A 216 8.66 -1.85 40.13
C GLY A 216 7.77 -2.21 38.94
N ASN A 217 8.06 -1.73 37.74
CA ASN A 217 7.38 -2.14 36.50
C ASN A 217 8.31 -1.90 35.31
N THR A 218 8.19 -2.73 34.27
CA THR A 218 8.93 -2.58 33.00
C THR A 218 7.96 -2.45 31.84
N ALA A 219 8.40 -1.86 30.72
CA ALA A 219 7.54 -1.81 29.54
C ALA A 219 7.43 -3.21 28.91
N PRO A 220 6.23 -3.64 28.48
CA PRO A 220 6.07 -4.92 27.78
C PRO A 220 6.80 -4.92 26.44
N GLU A 221 7.52 -6.00 26.13
CA GLU A 221 8.16 -6.23 24.84
C GLU A 221 7.14 -6.80 23.86
N ILE A 222 6.99 -6.16 22.71
CA ILE A 222 6.04 -6.56 21.66
C ILE A 222 6.83 -7.11 20.47
N THR A 223 6.48 -8.31 20.02
CA THR A 223 7.02 -8.90 18.79
C THR A 223 5.90 -9.13 17.78
N LEU A 224 6.16 -8.77 16.54
CA LEU A 224 5.25 -8.93 15.42
C LEU A 224 5.70 -10.11 14.55
N SER A 225 4.75 -10.81 13.94
CA SER A 225 5.06 -11.99 13.11
C SER A 225 5.71 -11.66 11.77
N GLN A 226 5.56 -10.42 11.30
CA GLN A 226 6.18 -9.92 10.07
C GLN A 226 7.48 -9.20 10.44
N PRO A 227 8.58 -9.37 9.68
CA PRO A 227 9.79 -8.58 9.89
C PRO A 227 9.59 -7.11 9.50
N ASP A 228 10.46 -6.25 10.02
CA ASP A 228 10.51 -4.85 9.60
C ASP A 228 11.02 -4.75 8.15
N GLY A 229 10.41 -3.90 7.35
CA GLY A 229 10.68 -3.79 5.92
C GLY A 229 10.08 -4.92 5.07
N ALA A 230 9.14 -5.72 5.61
CA ALA A 230 8.44 -6.73 4.81
C ALA A 230 7.69 -6.10 3.62
N ILE A 231 7.58 -6.86 2.54
CA ILE A 231 7.13 -6.36 1.24
C ILE A 231 5.63 -6.59 1.04
N PHE A 232 4.91 -5.59 0.55
CA PHE A 232 3.47 -5.61 0.29
C PHE A 232 3.12 -4.72 -0.90
N ASN A 233 1.84 -4.66 -1.28
CA ASN A 233 1.27 -3.64 -2.15
C ASN A 233 -0.01 -3.01 -1.58
N TRP A 234 -0.33 -1.82 -2.07
CA TRP A 234 -1.59 -1.16 -1.78
C TRP A 234 -2.77 -1.99 -2.33
N GLY A 235 -3.76 -2.25 -1.47
CA GLY A 235 -4.87 -3.17 -1.74
C GLY A 235 -4.73 -4.55 -1.09
N ASP A 236 -3.55 -4.89 -0.57
CA ASP A 236 -3.31 -6.17 0.10
C ASP A 236 -4.00 -6.31 1.46
N ALA A 237 -4.23 -7.58 1.82
CA ALA A 237 -4.57 -7.98 3.18
C ALA A 237 -3.32 -8.52 3.88
N VAL A 238 -2.78 -7.77 4.85
CA VAL A 238 -1.54 -8.11 5.55
C VAL A 238 -1.86 -8.66 6.95
N PRO A 239 -1.66 -9.96 7.20
CA PRO A 239 -1.94 -10.57 8.50
C PRO A 239 -0.78 -10.37 9.49
N TYR A 240 -1.12 -10.12 10.75
CA TYR A 240 -0.19 -10.03 11.88
C TYR A 240 -0.64 -10.93 13.02
N THR A 241 0.32 -11.65 13.61
CA THR A 241 0.22 -12.19 14.97
C THR A 241 1.12 -11.36 15.88
N VAL A 242 0.67 -11.11 17.09
CA VAL A 242 1.36 -10.31 18.10
C VAL A 242 1.63 -11.16 19.33
N THR A 243 2.88 -11.19 19.75
CA THR A 243 3.27 -11.72 21.07
C THR A 243 3.71 -10.57 21.95
N VAL A 244 3.36 -10.66 23.23
CA VAL A 244 3.78 -9.69 24.25
C VAL A 244 4.47 -10.47 25.35
N ASN A 245 5.67 -10.06 25.72
CA ASN A 245 6.38 -10.52 26.91
C ASN A 245 6.41 -9.37 27.91
N ASP A 246 6.07 -9.66 29.15
CA ASP A 246 6.14 -8.68 30.23
C ASP A 246 6.72 -9.36 31.48
N ALA A 247 7.69 -8.73 32.13
CA ALA A 247 8.41 -9.34 33.24
C ALA A 247 7.49 -9.53 34.47
N GLU A 248 6.48 -8.68 34.63
CA GLU A 248 5.58 -8.68 35.77
C GLU A 248 4.28 -9.46 35.49
N ASP A 249 3.76 -9.35 34.27
CA ASP A 249 2.44 -9.88 33.87
C ASP A 249 2.52 -11.18 33.03
N GLY A 250 3.69 -11.52 32.50
CA GLY A 250 3.96 -12.72 31.70
C GLY A 250 3.42 -12.68 30.26
N ASP A 251 3.55 -13.80 29.55
CA ASP A 251 3.45 -13.85 28.08
C ASP A 251 2.01 -14.07 27.54
N GLN A 252 0.99 -13.67 28.29
CA GLN A 252 -0.42 -13.90 27.94
C GLN A 252 -1.21 -12.59 27.92
N PRO A 253 -0.99 -11.74 26.90
CA PRO A 253 -1.66 -10.46 26.81
C PRO A 253 -3.18 -10.63 26.62
N THR A 254 -3.93 -9.64 27.08
CA THR A 254 -5.34 -9.54 26.67
C THR A 254 -5.41 -8.92 25.27
N CYS A 255 -5.73 -9.69 24.23
CA CYS A 255 -5.63 -9.24 22.83
C CYS A 255 -6.33 -7.90 22.54
N ARG A 256 -7.50 -7.64 23.14
CA ARG A 256 -8.24 -6.37 22.93
C ARG A 256 -7.52 -5.12 23.48
N ASN A 257 -6.48 -5.29 24.30
CA ASN A 257 -5.67 -4.20 24.82
C ASN A 257 -4.48 -3.89 23.89
N ILE A 258 -4.16 -4.79 22.96
CA ILE A 258 -3.22 -4.52 21.88
C ILE A 258 -3.93 -3.60 20.89
N GLN A 259 -3.41 -2.39 20.73
CA GLN A 259 -3.90 -1.39 19.79
C GLN A 259 -2.92 -1.31 18.63
N TYR A 260 -3.44 -1.13 17.41
CA TYR A 260 -2.58 -0.92 16.25
C TYR A 260 -3.07 0.30 15.46
N THR A 261 -2.13 1.00 14.85
CA THR A 261 -2.37 2.04 13.85
C THR A 261 -1.50 1.73 12.65
N PHE A 262 -2.13 1.46 11.52
CA PHE A 262 -1.48 1.41 10.23
C PHE A 262 -1.68 2.75 9.52
N GLY A 263 -0.64 3.25 8.87
CA GLY A 263 -0.66 4.50 8.14
C GLY A 263 0.08 4.44 6.83
N LEU A 264 -0.27 5.37 5.94
CA LEU A 264 0.51 5.70 4.75
C LEU A 264 1.66 6.59 5.17
N GLY A 265 2.87 6.04 5.13
CA GLY A 265 4.11 6.80 5.25
C GLY A 265 4.50 7.39 3.91
N HIS A 266 4.99 8.62 3.93
CA HIS A 266 5.69 9.19 2.79
C HIS A 266 6.80 10.12 3.22
N ASN A 267 7.91 10.08 2.48
CA ASN A 267 9.15 10.80 2.79
C ASN A 267 9.59 10.57 4.25
N THR A 268 9.29 11.53 5.13
CA THR A 268 9.69 11.56 6.55
C THR A 268 8.55 11.32 7.53
N HIS A 269 7.28 11.36 7.10
CA HIS A 269 6.12 11.27 8.01
C HIS A 269 5.06 10.27 7.57
N ALA A 270 3.97 10.14 8.34
CA ALA A 270 2.87 9.25 8.00
C ALA A 270 1.50 9.77 8.42
N HIS A 271 0.46 9.36 7.68
CA HIS A 271 -0.95 9.62 7.97
C HIS A 271 -1.66 8.34 8.38
N PRO A 272 -2.49 8.35 9.44
CA PRO A 272 -3.13 7.14 9.93
C PRO A 272 -4.31 6.74 9.03
N GLU A 273 -4.28 5.52 8.52
CA GLU A 273 -5.28 4.96 7.62
C GLU A 273 -6.24 4.03 8.37
N VAL A 274 -5.69 3.08 9.13
CA VAL A 274 -6.45 2.03 9.81
C VAL A 274 -6.01 1.92 11.26
N THR A 275 -6.91 2.27 12.18
CA THR A 275 -6.71 2.03 13.61
C THR A 275 -7.61 0.91 14.11
N GLY A 276 -7.09 0.04 14.97
CA GLY A 276 -7.86 -1.06 15.52
C GLY A 276 -7.28 -1.68 16.77
N ARG A 277 -7.86 -2.82 17.13
CA ARG A 277 -7.42 -3.65 18.26
C ARG A 277 -7.27 -5.09 17.81
N ALA A 278 -6.30 -5.81 18.36
CA ALA A 278 -6.15 -7.22 18.05
C ALA A 278 -7.33 -8.06 18.58
N ALA A 279 -7.55 -9.22 17.96
CA ALA A 279 -8.56 -10.20 18.34
C ALA A 279 -7.91 -11.54 18.68
N ASP A 280 -8.64 -12.40 19.38
CA ASP A 280 -8.25 -13.79 19.59
C ASP A 280 -8.34 -14.56 18.25
N THR A 281 -7.25 -15.20 17.84
CA THR A 281 -7.17 -16.06 16.65
C THR A 281 -6.68 -17.46 17.04
N GLU A 282 -6.70 -18.40 16.09
CA GLU A 282 -6.12 -19.73 16.31
C GLU A 282 -4.60 -19.69 16.57
N ALA A 283 -3.91 -18.64 16.11
CA ALA A 283 -2.47 -18.45 16.26
C ALA A 283 -2.08 -17.58 17.47
N GLY A 284 -3.04 -17.09 18.25
CA GLY A 284 -2.82 -16.13 19.34
C GLY A 284 -3.50 -14.78 19.08
N CYS A 285 -3.00 -13.71 19.68
CA CYS A 285 -3.51 -12.37 19.40
C CYS A 285 -3.10 -11.94 17.99
N GLY A 286 -4.05 -11.49 17.16
CA GLY A 286 -3.73 -11.08 15.80
C GLY A 286 -4.76 -10.14 15.19
N PHE A 287 -4.40 -9.59 14.03
CA PHE A 287 -5.25 -8.74 13.21
C PHE A 287 -4.82 -8.82 11.74
N THR A 288 -5.64 -8.29 10.84
CA THR A 288 -5.31 -8.16 9.42
C THR A 288 -5.52 -6.71 9.03
N ILE A 289 -4.50 -6.10 8.46
CA ILE A 289 -4.57 -4.78 7.86
C ILE A 289 -5.07 -4.97 6.44
N GLN A 290 -6.19 -4.34 6.10
CA GLN A 290 -6.60 -4.21 4.71
C GLN A 290 -6.09 -2.86 4.21
N THR A 291 -5.04 -2.86 3.40
CA THR A 291 -4.51 -1.62 2.83
C THR A 291 -5.47 -1.13 1.74
N SER A 292 -5.60 0.19 1.60
CA SER A 292 -6.48 0.77 0.58
C SER A 292 -5.73 0.77 -0.77
N PRO A 293 -6.34 0.28 -1.86
CA PRO A 293 -5.76 0.40 -3.20
C PRO A 293 -5.72 1.86 -3.68
N ASP A 294 -6.58 2.71 -3.11
CA ASP A 294 -6.68 4.14 -3.41
C ASP A 294 -5.82 5.00 -2.46
N ALA A 295 -4.93 4.38 -1.67
CA ALA A 295 -3.99 5.05 -0.78
C ALA A 295 -2.84 5.69 -1.59
N VAL A 296 -3.20 6.50 -2.59
CA VAL A 296 -2.32 7.31 -3.43
C VAL A 296 -2.66 8.78 -3.21
N GLU A 297 -3.00 9.18 -1.98
CA GLU A 297 -3.27 10.59 -1.64
C GLU A 297 -2.07 11.52 -1.96
N HIS A 298 -0.91 10.92 -2.25
CA HIS A 298 0.34 11.53 -2.66
C HIS A 298 0.67 11.13 -4.12
N GLY A 299 1.29 12.04 -4.87
CA GLY A 299 1.59 11.85 -6.29
C GLY A 299 2.57 10.70 -6.55
N GLU A 300 2.63 10.24 -7.80
CA GLU A 300 3.46 9.10 -8.23
C GLU A 300 4.97 9.28 -7.95
N GLY A 301 5.44 10.52 -7.70
CA GLY A 301 6.83 10.84 -7.37
C GLY A 301 7.22 10.76 -5.89
N GLU A 302 6.26 10.58 -4.99
CA GLU A 302 6.53 10.63 -3.55
C GLU A 302 7.01 9.28 -3.01
N LYS A 303 8.00 9.28 -2.11
CA LYS A 303 8.51 8.07 -1.45
C LYS A 303 7.46 7.47 -0.53
N ILE A 304 6.66 6.52 -1.00
CA ILE A 304 5.54 5.94 -0.24
C ILE A 304 5.93 4.60 0.42
N PHE A 305 5.45 4.39 1.65
CA PHE A 305 5.61 3.15 2.41
C PHE A 305 4.46 2.92 3.40
N GLY A 306 4.33 1.72 3.94
CA GLY A 306 3.39 1.42 5.02
C GLY A 306 4.05 1.61 6.39
N THR A 307 3.34 2.18 7.35
CA THR A 307 3.80 2.28 8.75
C THR A 307 2.84 1.54 9.65
N LEU A 308 3.35 0.76 10.60
CA LEU A 308 2.55 0.06 11.60
C LEU A 308 3.10 0.33 12.99
N VAL A 309 2.27 0.89 13.85
CA VAL A 309 2.56 1.08 15.27
C VAL A 309 1.63 0.21 16.09
N VAL A 310 2.19 -0.69 16.89
CA VAL A 310 1.46 -1.59 17.79
C VAL A 310 1.81 -1.25 19.23
N ARG A 311 0.79 -1.08 20.07
CA ARG A 311 0.94 -0.72 21.49
C ARG A 311 0.24 -1.70 22.40
N TYR A 312 0.83 -1.93 23.56
CA TYR A 312 0.22 -2.65 24.66
C TYR A 312 0.55 -1.99 25.99
N THR A 313 -0.46 -1.71 26.80
CA THR A 313 -0.30 -1.22 28.17
C THR A 313 -0.49 -2.37 29.14
N ASP A 314 0.53 -2.60 29.99
CA ASP A 314 0.54 -3.60 31.04
C ASP A 314 -0.43 -3.28 32.19
N GLN A 315 -0.35 -4.04 33.29
CA GLN A 315 -1.00 -3.69 34.55
C GLN A 315 -0.09 -2.83 35.44
N ALA A 316 -0.73 -1.95 36.22
CA ALA A 316 -0.07 -1.25 37.30
C ALA A 316 0.37 -2.21 38.41
N GLN A 317 1.59 -2.02 38.93
CA GLN A 317 2.18 -2.85 39.99
C GLN A 317 2.07 -2.15 41.35
N GLY A 318 0.93 -2.35 42.00
CA GLY A 318 0.61 -1.64 43.25
C GLY A 318 0.40 -0.15 43.00
N ASP A 319 1.27 0.71 43.54
CA ASP A 319 1.25 2.16 43.33
C ASP A 319 2.09 2.61 42.12
N VAL A 320 2.86 1.70 41.51
CA VAL A 320 3.63 1.97 40.28
C VAL A 320 2.66 1.92 39.09
N PRO A 321 2.49 3.01 38.33
CA PRO A 321 1.56 3.05 37.20
C PRO A 321 1.91 2.05 36.10
N ALA A 322 0.90 1.67 35.32
CA ALA A 322 1.07 0.85 34.13
C ALA A 322 1.99 1.55 33.10
N ILE A 323 2.79 0.77 32.38
CA ILE A 323 3.69 1.22 31.31
C ILE A 323 3.17 0.69 29.97
N THR A 324 3.39 1.48 28.92
CA THR A 324 3.05 1.08 27.54
C THR A 324 4.31 0.70 26.80
N GLY A 325 4.31 -0.51 26.27
CA GLY A 325 5.27 -0.98 25.27
C GLY A 325 4.77 -0.68 23.86
N GLU A 326 5.71 -0.55 22.94
CA GLU A 326 5.45 -0.22 21.54
C GLU A 326 6.37 -1.03 20.62
N ALA A 327 5.84 -1.46 19.47
CA ALA A 327 6.61 -1.93 18.33
C ALA A 327 6.19 -1.16 17.09
N THR A 328 7.19 -0.75 16.29
CA THR A 328 6.99 -0.04 15.02
C THR A 328 7.61 -0.86 13.90
N HIS A 329 6.88 -1.05 12.82
CA HIS A 329 7.40 -1.63 11.58
C HIS A 329 7.05 -0.75 10.38
N ILE A 330 7.97 -0.73 9.43
CA ILE A 330 7.78 -0.22 8.08
C ILE A 330 7.46 -1.42 7.18
N LEU A 331 6.52 -1.22 6.25
CA LEU A 331 6.26 -2.13 5.15
C LEU A 331 6.69 -1.43 3.85
N LYS A 332 7.39 -2.15 2.97
CA LYS A 332 7.89 -1.59 1.71
C LYS A 332 7.03 -2.05 0.53
N PRO A 333 6.56 -1.15 -0.35
CA PRO A 333 5.90 -1.54 -1.59
C PRO A 333 6.76 -2.49 -2.44
N GLU A 334 6.15 -3.36 -3.24
CA GLU A 334 6.89 -4.28 -4.13
C GLU A 334 7.82 -3.55 -5.09
N VAL A 335 7.47 -2.32 -5.50
CA VAL A 335 8.33 -1.46 -6.30
C VAL A 335 8.99 -0.42 -5.40
N GLN A 336 10.31 -0.32 -5.48
CA GLN A 336 11.12 0.72 -4.86
C GLN A 336 11.81 1.52 -5.96
N GLN A 337 11.48 2.82 -6.06
CA GLN A 337 12.14 3.72 -6.99
C GLN A 337 13.55 4.03 -6.50
N ALA A 338 14.48 4.22 -7.43
CA ALA A 338 15.89 4.43 -7.13
C ALA A 338 16.12 5.70 -6.32
N GLU A 339 15.40 6.78 -6.65
CA GLU A 339 15.45 8.07 -5.96
C GLU A 339 14.85 8.03 -4.55
N TRP A 340 14.15 6.95 -4.18
CA TRP A 340 13.59 6.77 -2.83
C TRP A 340 14.56 6.12 -1.84
N TYR A 341 15.86 6.21 -2.11
CA TYR A 341 16.90 5.70 -1.22
C TYR A 341 16.78 6.25 0.21
N ASP A 342 17.26 5.50 1.18
CA ASP A 342 17.37 5.88 2.59
C ASP A 342 18.74 6.51 2.90
N ALA A 343 19.77 6.14 2.13
CA ALA A 343 21.09 6.78 2.15
C ALA A 343 21.77 6.66 0.79
N ALA A 344 22.58 7.65 0.42
CA ALA A 344 23.37 7.62 -0.81
C ALA A 344 24.71 8.35 -0.69
N GLU A 345 25.66 7.94 -1.52
CA GLU A 345 26.99 8.54 -1.67
C GLU A 345 27.35 8.60 -3.15
N GLY A 346 27.64 9.81 -3.65
CA GLY A 346 28.16 10.03 -5.01
C GLY A 346 27.13 10.05 -6.13
N VAL A 347 25.84 9.81 -5.86
CA VAL A 347 24.79 9.73 -6.88
C VAL A 347 24.03 11.05 -7.06
N GLU A 348 23.35 11.17 -8.20
CA GLU A 348 22.46 12.29 -8.52
C GLU A 348 21.08 11.77 -8.95
N VAL A 349 20.02 12.54 -8.69
CA VAL A 349 18.66 12.26 -9.18
C VAL A 349 18.35 13.19 -10.35
N VAL A 350 17.83 12.63 -11.44
CA VAL A 350 17.44 13.38 -12.65
C VAL A 350 15.98 13.11 -12.98
N ASP A 351 15.22 14.17 -13.24
CA ASP A 351 13.83 14.08 -13.67
C ASP A 351 13.73 13.49 -15.10
N ASP A 352 12.89 12.46 -15.27
CA ASP A 352 12.52 11.87 -16.56
C ASP A 352 11.09 11.33 -16.52
N GLU A 353 10.22 11.87 -17.38
CA GLU A 353 8.83 11.40 -17.53
C GLU A 353 8.73 9.92 -17.96
N ALA A 354 9.82 9.33 -18.49
CA ALA A 354 9.87 7.91 -18.85
C ALA A 354 10.28 6.99 -17.68
N ALA A 355 10.75 7.54 -16.57
CA ALA A 355 11.07 6.81 -15.35
C ALA A 355 9.79 6.51 -14.54
N GLY A 356 9.84 5.52 -13.64
CA GLY A 356 8.68 4.98 -12.94
C GLY A 356 7.93 6.01 -12.10
N ALA A 357 8.65 6.87 -11.40
CA ALA A 357 8.13 7.93 -10.53
C ALA A 357 8.54 9.35 -10.96
N GLY A 358 8.95 9.50 -12.22
CA GLY A 358 9.34 10.79 -12.79
C GLY A 358 10.79 11.20 -12.52
N GLY A 359 11.56 10.39 -11.80
CA GLY A 359 13.00 10.57 -11.59
C GLY A 359 13.74 9.23 -11.66
N TYR A 360 15.06 9.29 -11.80
CA TYR A 360 15.94 8.12 -11.72
C TYR A 360 17.31 8.51 -11.14
N VAL A 361 18.06 7.53 -10.67
CA VAL A 361 19.42 7.71 -10.15
C VAL A 361 20.45 7.58 -11.27
N THR A 362 21.30 8.59 -11.43
CA THR A 362 22.44 8.63 -12.34
C THR A 362 23.75 8.85 -11.57
N SER A 363 24.86 8.98 -12.30
CA SER A 363 26.19 9.21 -11.74
C SER A 363 26.64 8.14 -10.74
N LEU A 364 26.10 6.93 -10.85
CA LEU A 364 26.48 5.78 -10.04
C LEU A 364 27.78 5.17 -10.57
N ASP A 365 28.92 5.82 -10.31
CA ASP A 365 30.25 5.36 -10.72
C ASP A 365 30.83 4.29 -9.75
N GLU A 366 31.99 3.74 -10.10
CA GLU A 366 32.67 2.75 -9.25
C GLU A 366 33.05 3.36 -7.89
N GLY A 367 32.38 2.90 -6.83
CA GLY A 367 32.56 3.37 -5.46
C GLY A 367 31.36 4.14 -4.90
N ASP A 368 30.45 4.57 -5.77
CA ASP A 368 29.21 5.24 -5.38
C ASP A 368 28.15 4.21 -5.00
N SER A 369 27.18 4.63 -4.18
CA SER A 369 26.15 3.74 -3.69
C SER A 369 24.88 4.45 -3.27
N PHE A 370 23.79 3.70 -3.22
CA PHE A 370 22.59 4.07 -2.48
C PHE A 370 22.00 2.83 -1.81
N SER A 371 21.18 3.01 -0.78
CA SER A 371 20.62 1.87 -0.03
C SER A 371 19.17 2.06 0.40
N TYR A 372 18.50 0.94 0.63
CA TYR A 372 17.15 0.87 1.20
C TYR A 372 17.22 0.17 2.56
N SER A 373 16.60 0.77 3.57
CA SER A 373 16.55 0.29 4.95
C SER A 373 15.31 0.85 5.68
N PRO A 374 14.58 0.03 6.46
CA PRO A 374 14.69 -1.41 6.54
C PRO A 374 14.09 -2.08 5.29
N ILE A 375 14.59 -3.26 4.92
CA ILE A 375 13.95 -4.14 3.96
C ILE A 375 14.06 -5.59 4.44
N ALA A 376 13.01 -6.38 4.21
CA ALA A 376 13.00 -7.81 4.45
C ALA A 376 12.45 -8.50 3.21
N LEU A 377 13.17 -9.52 2.70
CA LEU A 377 12.78 -10.29 1.52
C LEU A 377 11.68 -11.30 1.86
N HIS A 378 10.56 -10.78 2.38
CA HIS A 378 9.41 -11.49 2.90
C HIS A 378 8.13 -10.83 2.39
N HIS A 379 7.30 -11.57 1.68
CA HIS A 379 6.04 -11.09 1.13
C HIS A 379 4.96 -11.13 2.22
N ALA A 380 4.67 -9.98 2.83
CA ALA A 380 3.83 -9.84 4.00
C ALA A 380 2.41 -10.45 3.85
N PRO A 381 1.72 -10.36 2.69
CA PRO A 381 0.40 -10.96 2.52
C PRO A 381 0.39 -12.50 2.58
N THR A 382 1.39 -13.16 1.97
CA THR A 382 1.43 -14.64 1.86
C THR A 382 2.37 -15.31 2.86
N GLY A 383 3.32 -14.58 3.41
CA GLY A 383 4.40 -15.08 4.25
C GLY A 383 5.52 -15.79 3.47
N GLU A 384 5.51 -15.71 2.13
CA GLU A 384 6.50 -16.36 1.27
C GLU A 384 7.77 -15.51 1.16
N ALA A 385 8.89 -16.16 0.87
CA ALA A 385 10.16 -15.46 0.65
C ALA A 385 10.13 -14.77 -0.73
N ILE A 386 10.55 -13.50 -0.77
CA ILE A 386 10.82 -12.79 -2.01
C ILE A 386 12.10 -13.36 -2.60
N ASN A 387 11.97 -14.07 -3.71
CA ASN A 387 13.07 -14.83 -4.32
C ASN A 387 13.37 -14.38 -5.74
N GLU A 388 12.73 -13.32 -6.21
CA GLU A 388 12.98 -12.69 -7.50
C GLU A 388 13.07 -11.18 -7.34
N ILE A 389 14.09 -10.58 -7.94
CA ILE A 389 14.28 -9.13 -8.02
C ILE A 389 14.43 -8.75 -9.48
N THR A 390 13.68 -7.75 -9.93
CA THR A 390 13.90 -7.12 -11.23
C THR A 390 14.44 -5.73 -11.01
N LEU A 391 15.50 -5.37 -11.73
CA LEU A 391 16.08 -4.04 -11.72
C LEU A 391 15.86 -3.41 -13.09
N ARG A 392 15.30 -2.20 -13.09
CA ARG A 392 15.11 -1.39 -14.29
C ARG A 392 16.25 -0.39 -14.39
N GLY A 393 16.97 -0.41 -15.51
CA GLY A 393 18.13 0.45 -15.72
C GLY A 393 18.40 0.72 -17.20
N SER A 394 19.26 1.69 -17.49
CA SER A 394 19.65 2.11 -18.84
C SER A 394 21.16 2.34 -18.91
N GLY A 395 21.82 1.80 -19.93
CA GLY A 395 23.26 1.97 -20.14
C GLY A 395 24.04 0.67 -20.31
N GLU A 396 25.35 0.75 -20.13
CA GLU A 396 26.28 -0.39 -20.27
C GLU A 396 27.12 -0.52 -19.00
N GLY A 397 26.91 -1.60 -18.24
CA GLY A 397 27.62 -1.88 -16.99
C GLY A 397 26.93 -2.95 -16.16
N THR A 398 27.43 -3.16 -14.94
CA THR A 398 26.87 -4.12 -13.99
C THR A 398 26.46 -3.40 -12.72
N VAL A 399 25.20 -3.57 -12.32
CA VAL A 399 24.68 -3.16 -11.02
C VAL A 399 24.70 -4.35 -10.07
N SER A 400 25.20 -4.16 -8.85
CA SER A 400 25.32 -5.20 -7.82
C SER A 400 24.49 -4.82 -6.60
N LEU A 401 23.79 -5.79 -6.04
CA LEU A 401 23.07 -5.67 -4.76
C LEU A 401 23.84 -6.39 -3.67
N GLY A 402 24.13 -5.68 -2.57
CA GLY A 402 24.65 -6.23 -1.32
C GLY A 402 23.57 -6.26 -0.24
N TRP A 403 23.53 -7.32 0.56
CA TRP A 403 22.65 -7.47 1.71
C TRP A 403 23.42 -7.32 3.02
N THR A 404 22.93 -6.49 3.93
CA THR A 404 23.47 -6.35 5.28
C THR A 404 22.34 -6.57 6.29
N ALA A 405 22.41 -7.65 7.07
CA ALA A 405 21.41 -7.95 8.09
C ALA A 405 21.40 -6.88 9.20
N GLU A 406 20.25 -6.66 9.82
CA GLU A 406 20.12 -5.73 10.95
C GLU A 406 21.11 -6.07 12.08
N GLY A 407 21.83 -5.06 12.57
CA GLY A 407 22.87 -5.21 13.59
C GLY A 407 24.19 -5.84 13.11
N SER A 408 24.36 -6.07 11.80
CA SER A 408 25.61 -6.52 11.19
C SER A 408 26.36 -5.37 10.51
N ASP A 409 27.69 -5.36 10.64
CA ASP A 409 28.58 -4.46 9.88
C ASP A 409 29.11 -5.11 8.58
N THR A 410 28.64 -6.33 8.26
CA THR A 410 29.12 -7.12 7.12
C THR A 410 28.04 -7.25 6.06
N SER A 411 28.39 -6.84 4.83
CA SER A 411 27.55 -6.98 3.64
C SER A 411 27.93 -8.24 2.85
N GLU A 412 26.93 -8.96 2.35
CA GLU A 412 27.07 -10.16 1.52
C GLU A 412 26.48 -9.91 0.12
N ALA A 413 27.03 -10.54 -0.92
CA ALA A 413 26.50 -10.38 -2.28
C ALA A 413 25.10 -11.03 -2.41
N LEU A 414 24.14 -10.27 -2.94
CA LEU A 414 22.76 -10.70 -3.13
C LEU A 414 22.45 -11.04 -4.59
N ALA A 415 22.71 -10.11 -5.52
CA ALA A 415 22.45 -10.29 -6.96
C ALA A 415 23.30 -9.34 -7.83
N GLU A 416 23.48 -9.67 -9.11
CA GLU A 416 24.14 -8.84 -10.12
C GLU A 416 23.28 -8.73 -11.38
N PHE A 417 23.22 -7.53 -11.97
CA PHE A 417 22.37 -7.19 -13.11
C PHE A 417 23.25 -6.58 -14.22
N GLU A 418 23.30 -7.24 -15.39
CA GLU A 418 24.09 -6.78 -16.53
C GLU A 418 23.22 -5.98 -17.51
N PHE A 419 23.62 -4.74 -17.81
CA PHE A 419 23.01 -3.86 -18.80
C PHE A 419 23.92 -3.71 -20.02
N THR A 420 23.34 -3.68 -21.22
CA THR A 420 24.10 -3.82 -22.47
C THR A 420 23.73 -2.80 -23.55
N GLY A 421 23.00 -1.74 -23.20
CA GLY A 421 22.67 -0.72 -24.17
C GLY A 421 21.82 0.42 -23.61
N GLU A 422 21.71 1.47 -24.42
CA GLU A 422 20.90 2.66 -24.12
C GLU A 422 19.40 2.35 -24.11
N GLY A 423 18.67 2.99 -23.20
CA GLY A 423 17.22 2.87 -23.01
C GLY A 423 16.85 1.91 -21.87
N TRP A 424 15.67 2.12 -21.28
CA TRP A 424 15.20 1.34 -20.13
C TRP A 424 15.08 -0.16 -20.45
N GLN A 425 15.73 -0.98 -19.63
CA GLN A 425 15.72 -2.45 -19.69
C GLN A 425 15.34 -2.98 -18.32
N ASP A 426 14.49 -4.01 -18.29
CA ASP A 426 14.21 -4.78 -17.08
C ASP A 426 15.09 -6.04 -17.07
N VAL A 427 15.90 -6.19 -16.04
CA VAL A 427 16.76 -7.36 -15.83
C VAL A 427 16.33 -8.07 -14.56
N THR A 428 15.88 -9.32 -14.68
CA THR A 428 15.36 -10.11 -13.57
C THR A 428 16.39 -11.15 -13.10
N GLN A 429 16.57 -11.26 -11.79
CA GLN A 429 17.40 -12.28 -11.14
C GLN A 429 16.59 -13.06 -10.12
N ALA A 430 16.64 -14.39 -10.23
CA ALA A 430 16.17 -15.28 -9.19
C ALA A 430 17.26 -15.48 -8.14
N LEU A 431 16.92 -15.29 -6.87
CA LEU A 431 17.84 -15.42 -5.75
C LEU A 431 18.07 -16.90 -5.43
N SER A 432 19.33 -17.33 -5.45
CA SER A 432 19.71 -18.70 -5.07
C SER A 432 19.59 -18.97 -3.56
N SER A 433 19.59 -17.91 -2.77
CA SER A 433 19.41 -17.90 -1.32
C SER A 433 18.77 -16.57 -0.93
N VAL A 434 17.72 -16.64 -0.12
CA VAL A 434 17.01 -15.45 0.37
C VAL A 434 17.40 -15.23 1.83
N PRO A 435 18.04 -14.09 2.16
CA PRO A 435 18.26 -13.69 3.55
C PRO A 435 16.94 -13.63 4.36
N GLU A 436 17.00 -14.01 5.63
CA GLU A 436 15.86 -13.93 6.56
C GLU A 436 15.95 -12.68 7.43
N GLY A 437 14.80 -12.18 7.87
CA GLY A 437 14.70 -11.02 8.77
C GLY A 437 14.87 -9.67 8.07
N SER A 438 15.02 -8.64 8.89
CA SER A 438 15.21 -7.26 8.45
C SER A 438 16.70 -6.98 8.15
N GLY A 439 16.94 -6.04 7.24
CA GLY A 439 18.28 -5.58 6.91
C GLY A 439 18.24 -4.41 5.95
N SER A 440 19.32 -4.23 5.20
CA SER A 440 19.45 -3.22 4.16
C SER A 440 19.95 -3.84 2.85
N ILE A 441 19.48 -3.29 1.73
CA ILE A 441 20.04 -3.55 0.41
C ILE A 441 20.85 -2.33 -0.02
N THR A 442 22.13 -2.53 -0.31
CA THR A 442 23.01 -1.52 -0.90
C THR A 442 23.17 -1.79 -2.39
N VAL A 443 22.94 -0.78 -3.21
CA VAL A 443 23.10 -0.79 -4.66
C VAL A 443 24.44 -0.14 -5.02
N THR A 444 25.26 -0.84 -5.79
CA THR A 444 26.52 -0.34 -6.35
C THR A 444 26.61 -0.65 -7.83
N SER A 445 27.54 -0.02 -8.55
CA SER A 445 27.73 -0.25 -9.98
C SER A 445 29.21 -0.25 -10.37
N THR A 446 29.50 -0.83 -11.54
CA THR A 446 30.78 -0.64 -12.24
C THR A 446 30.88 0.71 -12.96
N GLY A 447 29.87 1.57 -12.86
CA GLY A 447 29.69 2.78 -13.65
C GLY A 447 28.94 2.53 -14.97
N GLY A 448 28.37 3.59 -15.53
CA GLY A 448 27.74 3.59 -16.87
C GLY A 448 26.31 3.07 -16.95
N VAL A 449 25.63 2.94 -15.81
CA VAL A 449 24.22 2.51 -15.72
C VAL A 449 23.43 3.50 -14.87
N ASP A 450 22.35 4.00 -15.44
CA ASP A 450 21.30 4.73 -14.75
C ASP A 450 20.29 3.74 -14.17
N VAL A 451 19.80 3.96 -12.96
CA VAL A 451 18.89 3.05 -12.25
C VAL A 451 17.57 3.75 -11.97
N ASP A 452 16.47 3.13 -12.39
CA ASP A 452 15.10 3.66 -12.25
C ASP A 452 14.41 3.04 -11.03
N GLN A 453 14.32 1.71 -10.97
CA GLN A 453 13.60 1.05 -9.88
C GLN A 453 14.06 -0.40 -9.67
N LEU A 454 13.75 -0.92 -8.49
CA LEU A 454 13.79 -2.33 -8.14
C LEU A 454 12.37 -2.83 -7.88
N SER A 455 12.01 -4.02 -8.36
CA SER A 455 10.77 -4.68 -8.02
C SER A 455 11.01 -6.05 -7.41
N PHE A 456 10.26 -6.38 -6.36
CA PHE A 456 10.40 -7.57 -5.54
C PHE A 456 9.21 -8.49 -5.74
N ALA A 457 9.45 -9.77 -6.06
CA ALA A 457 8.38 -10.74 -6.34
C ALA A 457 8.63 -12.13 -5.73
N VAL A 458 7.54 -12.89 -5.59
CA VAL A 458 7.57 -14.31 -5.21
C VAL A 458 7.46 -15.18 -6.47
N GLY A 459 8.59 -15.51 -7.10
CA GLY A 459 8.87 -16.72 -7.90
C GLY A 459 7.98 -17.09 -9.10
N GLU A 460 6.87 -16.43 -9.32
CA GLU A 460 6.10 -16.34 -10.54
C GLU A 460 5.93 -14.84 -10.68
N GLY A 461 6.71 -14.22 -11.57
CA GLY A 461 6.82 -12.77 -11.73
C GLY A 461 5.46 -12.06 -11.71
N PRO A 462 5.43 -10.71 -11.56
CA PRO A 462 4.20 -9.97 -11.35
C PRO A 462 3.11 -10.53 -12.26
N VAL A 463 2.00 -10.97 -11.67
CA VAL A 463 0.80 -11.21 -12.47
C VAL A 463 0.44 -9.84 -13.00
N GLU A 464 1.00 -9.48 -14.15
CA GLU A 464 0.64 -8.31 -14.93
C GLU A 464 -0.87 -8.21 -14.82
N PRO A 465 -1.41 -7.09 -14.29
CA PRO A 465 -2.84 -6.93 -14.17
C PRO A 465 -3.44 -7.29 -15.51
N VAL A 466 -4.25 -8.35 -15.56
CA VAL A 466 -4.88 -8.75 -16.81
C VAL A 466 -5.84 -7.64 -17.16
N THR A 467 -5.39 -6.73 -18.01
CA THR A 467 -6.20 -5.63 -18.50
C THR A 467 -7.25 -6.22 -19.43
N VAL A 468 -8.50 -6.24 -18.97
CA VAL A 468 -9.65 -6.62 -19.80
C VAL A 468 -10.07 -5.37 -20.55
N PRO A 469 -10.02 -5.37 -21.90
CA PRO A 469 -10.49 -4.25 -22.69
C PRO A 469 -11.93 -3.88 -22.34
N VAL A 470 -12.22 -2.57 -22.19
CA VAL A 470 -13.55 -2.07 -21.79
C VAL A 470 -14.66 -2.50 -22.76
N ASP A 471 -14.33 -2.72 -24.04
CA ASP A 471 -15.25 -3.21 -25.06
C ASP A 471 -15.64 -4.70 -24.85
N GLN A 472 -14.92 -5.43 -23.99
CA GLN A 472 -15.25 -6.80 -23.57
C GLN A 472 -16.04 -6.85 -22.27
N VAL A 473 -16.23 -5.73 -21.58
CA VAL A 473 -16.93 -5.66 -20.29
C VAL A 473 -18.34 -5.10 -20.50
N SER A 474 -19.36 -5.83 -20.04
CA SER A 474 -20.74 -5.32 -19.95
C SER A 474 -21.24 -5.30 -18.50
N ILE A 475 -22.08 -4.32 -18.18
CA ILE A 475 -22.74 -4.25 -16.88
C ILE A 475 -24.10 -4.96 -16.91
N GLY A 476 -24.28 -5.95 -16.03
CA GLY A 476 -25.54 -6.66 -15.89
C GLY A 476 -26.61 -5.81 -15.23
N MET A 477 -27.70 -5.53 -15.94
CA MET A 477 -28.72 -4.56 -15.53
C MET A 477 -29.71 -5.10 -14.50
N PHE A 478 -29.70 -6.41 -14.21
CA PHE A 478 -30.57 -7.01 -13.19
C PHE A 478 -30.39 -6.34 -11.83
N SER A 479 -29.14 -6.13 -11.40
CA SER A 479 -28.83 -5.49 -10.12
C SER A 479 -29.14 -4.00 -10.09
N LEU A 480 -29.39 -3.38 -11.26
CA LEU A 480 -29.73 -1.97 -11.41
C LEU A 480 -31.25 -1.74 -11.44
N ILE A 481 -32.07 -2.80 -11.47
CA ILE A 481 -33.54 -2.69 -11.45
C ILE A 481 -34.06 -1.77 -10.34
N PRO A 482 -33.54 -1.80 -9.09
CA PRO A 482 -33.96 -0.87 -8.05
C PRO A 482 -33.77 0.59 -8.43
N TRP A 483 -32.64 0.95 -9.06
CA TRP A 483 -32.38 2.30 -9.52
C TRP A 483 -33.18 2.66 -10.76
N VAL A 484 -33.34 1.73 -11.71
CA VAL A 484 -34.24 1.93 -12.87
C VAL A 484 -35.66 2.25 -12.39
N ASN A 485 -36.15 1.59 -11.34
CA ASN A 485 -37.46 1.88 -10.75
C ASN A 485 -37.52 3.21 -10.00
N GLU A 486 -36.39 3.69 -9.47
CA GLU A 486 -36.31 4.92 -8.67
C GLU A 486 -36.14 6.16 -9.54
N VAL A 487 -35.20 6.13 -10.48
CA VAL A 487 -34.77 7.29 -11.28
C VAL A 487 -35.07 7.15 -12.77
N GLY A 488 -35.54 5.99 -13.23
CA GLY A 488 -35.83 5.71 -14.62
C GLY A 488 -34.64 5.09 -15.39
N LEU A 489 -34.94 4.42 -16.49
CA LEU A 489 -33.94 3.72 -17.31
C LEU A 489 -32.93 4.69 -17.95
N GLU A 490 -33.40 5.80 -18.50
CA GLU A 490 -32.55 6.78 -19.20
C GLU A 490 -31.47 7.36 -18.29
N ALA A 491 -31.83 7.74 -17.05
CA ALA A 491 -30.88 8.26 -16.06
C ALA A 491 -29.83 7.22 -15.65
N VAL A 492 -30.19 5.93 -15.61
CA VAL A 492 -29.23 4.86 -15.34
C VAL A 492 -28.29 4.68 -16.53
N LEU A 493 -28.79 4.68 -17.76
CA LEU A 493 -27.96 4.54 -18.97
C LEU A 493 -26.99 5.73 -19.14
N GLU A 494 -27.46 6.96 -18.90
CA GLU A 494 -26.62 8.16 -18.87
C GLU A 494 -25.48 7.99 -17.86
N ARG A 495 -25.80 7.57 -16.63
CA ARG A 495 -24.78 7.39 -15.60
C ARG A 495 -23.77 6.31 -15.94
N LEU A 496 -24.20 5.20 -16.58
CA LEU A 496 -23.29 4.13 -17.01
C LEU A 496 -22.30 4.63 -18.07
N SER A 497 -22.78 5.45 -19.02
CA SER A 497 -21.93 6.10 -20.02
C SER A 497 -20.92 7.05 -19.37
N GLU A 498 -21.35 7.90 -18.45
CA GLU A 498 -20.48 8.85 -17.74
C GLU A 498 -19.32 8.19 -16.98
N ILE A 499 -19.55 6.98 -16.43
CA ILE A 499 -18.54 6.24 -15.67
C ILE A 499 -17.70 5.29 -16.55
N GLY A 500 -17.87 5.34 -17.86
CA GLY A 500 -16.98 4.68 -18.83
C GLY A 500 -17.40 3.29 -19.28
N PHE A 501 -18.64 2.85 -19.06
CA PHE A 501 -19.12 1.61 -19.68
C PHE A 501 -19.42 1.82 -21.15
N GLU A 502 -19.04 0.84 -21.96
CA GLU A 502 -19.38 0.77 -23.38
C GLU A 502 -20.45 -0.28 -23.70
N ASN A 503 -20.67 -1.24 -22.79
CA ASN A 503 -21.64 -2.32 -22.99
C ASN A 503 -22.55 -2.53 -21.78
N ILE A 504 -23.79 -2.94 -22.06
CA ILE A 504 -24.79 -3.34 -21.07
C ILE A 504 -25.32 -4.74 -21.38
N GLU A 505 -25.73 -5.46 -20.33
CA GLU A 505 -26.46 -6.72 -20.45
C GLU A 505 -27.85 -6.58 -19.77
N PRO A 506 -28.91 -6.30 -20.54
CA PRO A 506 -30.25 -6.16 -20.01
C PRO A 506 -30.84 -7.48 -19.51
N PHE A 507 -31.69 -7.39 -18.49
CA PHE A 507 -32.55 -8.47 -18.04
C PHE A 507 -34.00 -8.14 -18.40
N GLY A 508 -34.81 -9.11 -18.84
CA GLY A 508 -36.08 -8.91 -19.55
C GLY A 508 -36.97 -7.72 -19.13
N SER A 509 -37.11 -7.41 -17.83
CA SER A 509 -37.87 -6.24 -17.37
C SER A 509 -37.30 -4.88 -17.81
N ASN A 510 -36.01 -4.78 -18.13
CA ASN A 510 -35.37 -3.57 -18.64
C ASN A 510 -35.92 -3.17 -20.02
N PHE A 511 -36.43 -4.12 -20.81
CA PHE A 511 -37.04 -3.85 -22.12
C PHE A 511 -38.49 -3.36 -22.02
N ASN A 512 -39.11 -3.41 -20.84
CA ASN A 512 -40.54 -3.11 -20.68
C ASN A 512 -40.86 -1.68 -21.13
N GLY A 513 -41.77 -1.58 -22.10
CA GLY A 513 -42.27 -0.30 -22.59
C GLY A 513 -41.52 0.28 -23.79
N TYR A 514 -40.54 -0.45 -24.33
CA TYR A 514 -39.79 -0.07 -25.53
C TYR A 514 -39.99 -1.12 -26.64
N THR A 515 -40.08 -0.68 -27.90
CA THR A 515 -39.78 -1.57 -29.03
C THR A 515 -38.28 -1.79 -29.15
N ALA A 516 -37.87 -2.79 -29.94
CA ALA A 516 -36.45 -3.05 -30.15
C ALA A 516 -35.72 -1.85 -30.79
N GLU A 517 -36.37 -1.15 -31.73
CA GLU A 517 -35.82 0.06 -32.35
C GLU A 517 -35.70 1.22 -31.36
N GLU A 518 -36.69 1.39 -30.47
CA GLU A 518 -36.66 2.42 -29.44
C GLU A 518 -35.56 2.16 -28.42
N PHE A 519 -35.42 0.92 -27.95
CA PHE A 519 -34.38 0.56 -26.98
C PHE A 519 -32.98 0.67 -27.59
N ARG A 520 -32.81 0.23 -28.84
CA ARG A 520 -31.54 0.41 -29.57
C ARG A 520 -31.18 1.88 -29.71
N ALA A 521 -32.11 2.71 -30.18
CA ALA A 521 -31.85 4.14 -30.33
C ALA A 521 -31.49 4.80 -28.99
N LEU A 522 -32.10 4.35 -27.89
CA LEU A 522 -31.79 4.83 -26.55
C LEU A 522 -30.36 4.44 -26.12
N ALA A 523 -29.98 3.16 -26.25
CA ALA A 523 -28.63 2.70 -25.92
C ALA A 523 -27.56 3.41 -26.78
N ASP A 524 -27.79 3.50 -28.09
CA ASP A 524 -26.91 4.20 -29.04
C ASP A 524 -26.71 5.68 -28.66
N SER A 525 -27.75 6.35 -28.12
CA SER A 525 -27.66 7.76 -27.71
C SER A 525 -26.70 8.02 -26.55
N TYR A 526 -26.40 6.98 -25.76
CA TYR A 526 -25.43 7.02 -24.66
C TYR A 526 -24.11 6.30 -25.00
N GLY A 527 -23.92 5.89 -26.25
CA GLY A 527 -22.72 5.16 -26.68
C GLY A 527 -22.63 3.74 -26.10
N LEU A 528 -23.75 3.15 -25.68
CA LEU A 528 -23.81 1.83 -25.08
C LEU A 528 -24.25 0.78 -26.09
N SER A 529 -23.54 -0.35 -26.13
CA SER A 529 -23.89 -1.53 -26.93
C SER A 529 -24.56 -2.60 -26.08
N VAL A 530 -25.45 -3.38 -26.70
CA VAL A 530 -26.12 -4.52 -26.05
C VAL A 530 -25.54 -5.81 -26.61
N LYS A 531 -24.54 -6.40 -25.93
CA LYS A 531 -23.83 -7.60 -26.42
C LYS A 531 -24.57 -8.91 -26.13
N SER A 532 -25.24 -8.95 -24.98
CA SER A 532 -26.01 -10.09 -24.49
C SER A 532 -27.24 -9.62 -23.72
N SER A 533 -28.17 -10.53 -23.45
CA SER A 533 -29.31 -10.27 -22.57
C SER A 533 -29.86 -11.56 -21.95
N HIS A 534 -30.38 -11.45 -20.74
CA HIS A 534 -31.26 -12.48 -20.16
C HIS A 534 -32.71 -12.19 -20.54
N TYR A 535 -33.25 -12.95 -21.49
CA TYR A 535 -34.58 -12.73 -22.05
C TYR A 535 -35.43 -14.00 -22.12
N ASN A 536 -36.59 -13.93 -22.79
CA ASN A 536 -37.54 -15.05 -22.86
C ASN A 536 -37.02 -16.16 -23.77
N VAL A 537 -36.88 -17.36 -23.23
CA VAL A 537 -36.39 -18.55 -23.95
C VAL A 537 -37.47 -19.63 -24.13
N ASN A 538 -38.74 -19.28 -23.96
CA ASN A 538 -39.83 -20.21 -24.24
C ASN A 538 -39.84 -20.55 -25.74
N GLU A 539 -39.65 -21.83 -26.07
CA GLU A 539 -39.54 -22.33 -27.45
C GLU A 539 -40.69 -21.89 -28.36
N ASP A 540 -41.93 -21.82 -27.82
CA ASP A 540 -43.13 -21.48 -28.56
C ASP A 540 -43.15 -20.01 -29.01
N THR A 541 -42.46 -19.13 -28.29
CA THR A 541 -42.43 -17.67 -28.53
C THR A 541 -41.04 -17.15 -28.89
N PHE A 542 -40.06 -18.04 -29.07
CA PHE A 542 -38.66 -17.64 -29.19
C PHE A 542 -38.34 -16.83 -30.45
N ASP A 543 -39.14 -16.95 -31.51
CA ASP A 543 -38.97 -16.10 -32.72
C ASP A 543 -39.18 -14.61 -32.39
N GLU A 544 -40.10 -14.28 -31.48
CA GLU A 544 -40.30 -12.90 -31.03
C GLU A 544 -39.08 -12.38 -30.26
N THR A 545 -38.43 -13.25 -29.48
CA THR A 545 -37.17 -12.94 -28.81
C THR A 545 -36.08 -12.68 -29.84
N LEU A 546 -35.91 -13.57 -30.83
CA LEU A 546 -34.90 -13.45 -31.88
C LEU A 546 -35.07 -12.17 -32.70
N ASP A 547 -36.29 -11.84 -33.12
CA ASP A 547 -36.58 -10.59 -33.85
C ASP A 547 -36.16 -9.35 -33.03
N TYR A 548 -36.44 -9.36 -31.73
CA TYR A 548 -36.10 -8.26 -30.84
C TYR A 548 -34.58 -8.11 -30.67
N VAL A 549 -33.88 -9.17 -30.28
CA VAL A 549 -32.43 -9.11 -29.98
C VAL A 549 -31.58 -8.93 -31.24
N THR A 550 -32.04 -9.44 -32.40
CA THR A 550 -31.40 -9.19 -33.70
C THR A 550 -31.47 -7.70 -34.05
N THR A 551 -32.60 -7.05 -33.76
CA THR A 551 -32.76 -5.61 -33.99
C THR A 551 -31.83 -4.79 -33.11
N LEU A 552 -31.57 -5.23 -31.87
CA LEU A 552 -30.59 -4.60 -30.96
C LEU A 552 -29.14 -4.77 -31.43
N GLY A 553 -28.85 -5.79 -32.25
CA GLY A 553 -27.48 -6.13 -32.65
C GLY A 553 -26.73 -6.96 -31.62
N GLN A 554 -27.44 -7.76 -30.82
CA GLN A 554 -26.84 -8.67 -29.86
C GLN A 554 -26.02 -9.77 -30.54
N GLU A 555 -24.98 -10.23 -29.85
CA GLU A 555 -24.16 -11.37 -30.25
C GLU A 555 -24.66 -12.65 -29.57
N TYR A 556 -25.11 -12.54 -28.31
CA TYR A 556 -25.55 -13.67 -27.50
C TYR A 556 -26.97 -13.47 -26.95
N VAL A 557 -27.71 -14.56 -26.76
CA VAL A 557 -29.03 -14.55 -26.11
C VAL A 557 -29.23 -15.78 -25.22
N GLY A 558 -29.85 -15.59 -24.07
CA GLY A 558 -30.08 -16.66 -23.08
C GLY A 558 -31.11 -16.22 -22.04
N SER A 559 -31.25 -16.99 -20.96
CA SER A 559 -32.12 -16.65 -19.83
C SER A 559 -31.37 -16.69 -18.51
N GLY A 560 -31.93 -16.07 -17.46
CA GLY A 560 -31.46 -16.25 -16.08
C GLY A 560 -31.84 -17.64 -15.56
N GLY A 561 -31.09 -18.66 -15.97
CA GLY A 561 -31.38 -20.09 -15.78
C GLY A 561 -31.55 -20.81 -17.11
N PHE A 562 -32.10 -22.03 -17.05
CA PHE A 562 -32.25 -22.92 -18.21
C PHE A 562 -33.70 -22.98 -18.73
N PRO A 563 -33.91 -23.25 -20.04
CA PRO A 563 -35.25 -23.41 -20.60
C PRO A 563 -36.01 -24.58 -19.96
N ALA A 564 -37.33 -24.62 -20.13
CA ALA A 564 -38.15 -25.73 -19.66
C ALA A 564 -37.69 -27.06 -20.31
N PRO A 565 -37.75 -28.21 -19.61
CA PRO A 565 -38.35 -28.42 -18.27
C PRO A 565 -37.43 -28.11 -17.08
N GLY A 566 -36.19 -27.69 -17.30
CA GLY A 566 -35.19 -27.43 -16.26
C GLY A 566 -34.51 -28.71 -15.75
N ILE A 567 -33.82 -28.61 -14.62
CA ILE A 567 -32.86 -29.64 -14.15
C ILE A 567 -33.38 -30.54 -13.02
N GLY A 568 -34.69 -30.54 -12.75
CA GLY A 568 -35.26 -31.19 -11.55
C GLY A 568 -35.19 -32.72 -11.52
N THR A 569 -35.01 -33.37 -12.66
CA THR A 569 -34.76 -34.82 -12.80
C THR A 569 -33.73 -35.05 -13.90
N TYR A 570 -33.10 -36.23 -13.92
CA TYR A 570 -32.15 -36.59 -14.98
C TYR A 570 -32.75 -36.47 -16.38
N GLU A 571 -33.98 -36.97 -16.57
CA GLU A 571 -34.70 -36.89 -17.84
C GLU A 571 -35.02 -35.43 -18.22
N ASN A 572 -35.34 -34.59 -17.23
CA ASN A 572 -35.57 -33.18 -17.47
C ASN A 572 -34.28 -32.45 -17.86
N THR A 573 -33.14 -32.80 -17.25
CA THR A 573 -31.82 -32.26 -17.62
C THR A 573 -31.47 -32.60 -19.07
N LEU A 574 -31.66 -33.84 -19.50
CA LEU A 574 -31.44 -34.24 -20.89
C LEU A 574 -32.41 -33.53 -21.84
N ALA A 575 -33.70 -33.46 -21.50
CA ALA A 575 -34.68 -32.74 -22.31
C ALA A 575 -34.38 -31.23 -22.41
N THR A 576 -33.80 -30.66 -21.35
CA THR A 576 -33.34 -29.27 -21.32
C THR A 576 -32.12 -29.08 -22.24
N ALA A 577 -31.15 -29.99 -22.25
CA ALA A 577 -30.05 -29.96 -23.22
C ALA A 577 -30.55 -30.01 -24.67
N GLU A 578 -31.52 -30.88 -24.96
CA GLU A 578 -32.17 -30.94 -26.27
C GLU A 578 -32.88 -29.63 -26.64
N ALA A 579 -33.57 -29.00 -25.68
CA ALA A 579 -34.20 -27.69 -25.87
C ALA A 579 -33.16 -26.60 -26.16
N MET A 580 -32.05 -26.56 -25.41
CA MET A 580 -30.93 -25.64 -25.64
C MET A 580 -30.33 -25.83 -27.04
N ASN A 581 -30.21 -27.07 -27.53
CA ASN A 581 -29.74 -27.33 -28.89
C ASN A 581 -30.67 -26.75 -29.95
N ARG A 582 -32.00 -26.92 -29.80
CA ARG A 582 -32.99 -26.35 -30.74
C ARG A 582 -32.99 -24.82 -30.70
N LEU A 583 -32.91 -24.22 -29.51
CA LEU A 583 -32.84 -22.77 -29.34
C LEU A 583 -31.53 -22.20 -29.89
N GLY A 584 -30.41 -22.89 -29.64
CA GLY A 584 -29.10 -22.55 -30.18
C GLY A 584 -29.07 -22.57 -31.70
N GLU A 585 -29.57 -23.64 -32.32
CA GLU A 585 -29.62 -23.74 -33.79
C GLU A 585 -30.40 -22.55 -34.39
N ARG A 586 -31.58 -22.25 -33.84
CA ARG A 586 -32.38 -21.09 -34.26
C ARG A 586 -31.67 -19.74 -34.03
N THR A 587 -30.90 -19.63 -32.95
CA THR A 587 -30.11 -18.42 -32.64
C THR A 587 -29.04 -18.17 -33.70
N VAL A 588 -28.30 -19.21 -34.09
CA VAL A 588 -27.28 -19.12 -35.14
C VAL A 588 -27.90 -18.88 -36.52
N GLU A 589 -29.04 -19.53 -36.81
CA GLU A 589 -29.79 -19.30 -38.06
C GLU A 589 -30.30 -17.85 -38.19
N ALA A 590 -30.63 -17.20 -37.07
CA ALA A 590 -31.01 -15.78 -37.02
C ALA A 590 -29.82 -14.82 -37.17
N GLY A 591 -28.58 -15.33 -37.15
CA GLY A 591 -27.36 -14.55 -37.37
C GLY A 591 -26.68 -14.05 -36.09
N LEU A 592 -27.09 -14.52 -34.91
CA LEU A 592 -26.38 -14.33 -33.65
C LEU A 592 -25.24 -15.35 -33.50
N GLU A 593 -24.30 -15.13 -32.59
CA GLU A 593 -23.17 -16.03 -32.35
C GLU A 593 -23.65 -17.33 -31.69
N LYS A 594 -24.21 -17.29 -30.47
CA LYS A 594 -24.69 -18.50 -29.75
C LYS A 594 -25.80 -18.22 -28.76
N PHE A 595 -26.57 -19.27 -28.47
CA PHE A 595 -27.43 -19.33 -27.29
C PHE A 595 -26.58 -19.65 -26.06
N PHE A 596 -26.81 -18.97 -24.92
CA PHE A 596 -26.11 -19.28 -23.68
C PHE A 596 -27.02 -19.83 -22.58
N GLY A 597 -26.50 -20.79 -21.82
CA GLY A 597 -27.06 -21.20 -20.54
C GLY A 597 -26.36 -20.48 -19.38
N HIS A 598 -27.14 -19.96 -18.41
CA HIS A 598 -26.62 -19.30 -17.21
C HIS A 598 -26.85 -20.17 -15.98
N ASN A 599 -25.79 -20.43 -15.20
CA ASN A 599 -25.89 -21.24 -13.98
C ASN A 599 -26.38 -20.44 -12.77
N HIS A 600 -26.97 -21.14 -11.82
CA HIS A 600 -27.00 -20.76 -10.42
C HIS A 600 -26.22 -21.82 -9.60
N ASP A 601 -26.45 -21.88 -8.29
CA ASP A 601 -25.83 -22.86 -7.41
C ASP A 601 -26.47 -24.26 -7.54
N GLY A 602 -27.77 -24.32 -7.82
CA GLY A 602 -28.55 -25.55 -7.87
C GLY A 602 -28.06 -26.55 -8.91
N GLU A 603 -27.57 -26.08 -10.06
CA GLU A 603 -27.14 -26.92 -11.18
C GLU A 603 -25.83 -27.67 -10.91
N PHE A 604 -24.95 -27.08 -10.08
CA PHE A 604 -23.75 -27.75 -9.61
C PHE A 604 -24.01 -28.73 -8.46
N ARG A 605 -25.05 -28.50 -7.65
CA ARG A 605 -25.41 -29.38 -6.53
C ARG A 605 -26.33 -30.54 -6.91
N THR A 606 -27.01 -30.45 -8.05
CA THR A 606 -27.93 -31.48 -8.52
C THR A 606 -27.15 -32.55 -9.28
N MET A 607 -27.04 -33.75 -8.70
CA MET A 607 -26.17 -34.83 -9.22
C MET A 607 -26.98 -35.97 -9.84
N TYR A 608 -26.52 -36.48 -10.98
CA TYR A 608 -27.08 -37.66 -11.64
C TYR A 608 -25.99 -38.60 -12.15
N GLU A 609 -26.36 -39.85 -12.40
CA GLU A 609 -25.51 -40.80 -13.12
C GLU A 609 -25.69 -40.59 -14.62
N HIS A 610 -24.58 -40.33 -15.32
CA HIS A 610 -24.56 -40.11 -16.76
C HIS A 610 -23.35 -40.81 -17.37
N GLU A 611 -23.60 -41.73 -18.30
CA GLU A 611 -22.57 -42.56 -18.97
C GLU A 611 -21.59 -43.31 -18.02
N GLY A 612 -22.03 -43.60 -16.80
CA GLY A 612 -21.22 -44.30 -15.79
C GLY A 612 -20.40 -43.39 -14.87
N GLU A 613 -20.62 -42.07 -14.95
CA GLU A 613 -20.02 -41.05 -14.09
C GLU A 613 -21.11 -40.30 -13.30
N THR A 614 -20.82 -39.94 -12.05
CA THR A 614 -21.68 -39.07 -11.24
C THR A 614 -21.37 -37.61 -11.55
N LEU A 615 -22.20 -36.98 -12.38
CA LEU A 615 -22.05 -35.61 -12.85
C LEU A 615 -23.15 -34.70 -12.30
N SER A 616 -22.81 -33.42 -12.16
CA SER A 616 -23.78 -32.37 -11.89
C SER A 616 -24.68 -32.15 -13.11
N ALA A 617 -25.87 -31.58 -12.89
CA ALA A 617 -26.77 -31.22 -13.98
C ALA A 617 -26.10 -30.22 -14.94
N TRP A 618 -25.27 -29.31 -14.42
CA TRP A 618 -24.49 -28.39 -15.25
C TRP A 618 -23.51 -29.13 -16.18
N GLU A 619 -22.71 -30.08 -15.65
CA GLU A 619 -21.77 -30.87 -16.47
C GLU A 619 -22.49 -31.71 -17.53
N ILE A 620 -23.66 -32.26 -17.21
CA ILE A 620 -24.49 -33.00 -18.18
C ILE A 620 -24.97 -32.05 -19.28
N LEU A 621 -25.46 -30.86 -18.94
CA LEU A 621 -25.87 -29.86 -19.94
C LEU A 621 -24.71 -29.46 -20.84
N VAL A 622 -23.50 -29.29 -20.29
CA VAL A 622 -22.30 -29.04 -21.09
C VAL A 622 -22.06 -30.20 -22.05
N ARG A 623 -22.04 -31.45 -21.59
CA ARG A 623 -21.76 -32.62 -22.44
C ARG A 623 -22.81 -32.85 -23.53
N GLU A 624 -24.07 -32.60 -23.24
CA GLU A 624 -25.21 -32.94 -24.11
C GLU A 624 -25.63 -31.79 -25.06
N THR A 625 -24.96 -30.64 -24.99
CA THR A 625 -25.22 -29.50 -25.89
C THR A 625 -24.16 -29.35 -26.97
N ASN A 626 -24.59 -28.95 -28.17
CA ASN A 626 -23.74 -28.76 -29.33
C ASN A 626 -22.92 -27.45 -29.16
N PRO A 627 -21.58 -27.52 -29.09
CA PRO A 627 -20.73 -26.35 -28.91
C PRO A 627 -20.76 -25.36 -30.07
N GLU A 628 -21.28 -25.74 -31.25
CA GLU A 628 -21.46 -24.81 -32.38
C GLU A 628 -22.62 -23.83 -32.14
N TYR A 629 -23.63 -24.24 -31.37
CA TYR A 629 -24.88 -23.48 -31.20
C TYR A 629 -25.10 -22.99 -29.77
N VAL A 630 -24.45 -23.63 -28.81
CA VAL A 630 -24.65 -23.42 -27.38
C VAL A 630 -23.33 -23.16 -26.67
N THR A 631 -23.30 -22.09 -25.88
CA THR A 631 -22.22 -21.74 -24.95
C THR A 631 -22.77 -21.62 -23.53
N PHE A 632 -21.89 -21.40 -22.55
CA PHE A 632 -22.27 -21.16 -21.17
C PHE A 632 -21.78 -19.79 -20.71
N GLN A 633 -22.66 -19.12 -19.97
CA GLN A 633 -22.31 -17.95 -19.16
C GLN A 633 -22.14 -18.42 -17.74
N VAL A 634 -20.89 -18.44 -17.26
CA VAL A 634 -20.60 -18.91 -15.90
C VAL A 634 -20.61 -17.76 -14.90
N ASP A 635 -21.58 -17.80 -13.99
CA ASP A 635 -21.58 -16.96 -12.79
C ASP A 635 -20.65 -17.57 -11.74
N VAL A 636 -19.51 -16.90 -11.56
CA VAL A 636 -18.42 -17.37 -10.69
C VAL A 636 -18.81 -17.37 -9.22
N ALA A 637 -19.67 -16.45 -8.78
CA ALA A 637 -20.11 -16.37 -7.40
C ALA A 637 -21.09 -17.50 -7.08
N TRP A 638 -22.03 -17.80 -7.98
CA TRP A 638 -22.95 -18.92 -7.79
C TRP A 638 -22.24 -20.28 -7.83
N ALA A 639 -21.26 -20.44 -8.71
CA ALA A 639 -20.42 -21.64 -8.76
C ALA A 639 -19.61 -21.82 -7.45
N ALA A 640 -18.93 -20.76 -6.99
CA ALA A 640 -18.21 -20.78 -5.72
C ALA A 640 -19.15 -21.05 -4.53
N HIS A 641 -20.36 -20.47 -4.53
CA HIS A 641 -21.36 -20.72 -3.50
C HIS A 641 -21.81 -22.19 -3.45
N ALA A 642 -21.79 -22.88 -4.60
CA ALA A 642 -22.04 -24.32 -4.69
C ALA A 642 -20.87 -25.18 -4.19
N GLY A 643 -19.71 -24.58 -3.86
CA GLY A 643 -18.49 -25.29 -3.45
C GLY A 643 -17.67 -25.82 -4.63
N VAL A 644 -17.85 -25.25 -5.82
CA VAL A 644 -17.05 -25.56 -7.01
C VAL A 644 -15.74 -24.77 -6.97
N ASP A 645 -14.63 -25.42 -7.32
CA ASP A 645 -13.39 -24.71 -7.63
C ASP A 645 -13.55 -24.05 -9.00
N VAL A 646 -13.73 -22.73 -9.01
CA VAL A 646 -14.04 -21.98 -10.23
C VAL A 646 -12.84 -21.97 -11.18
N VAL A 647 -11.61 -21.93 -10.67
CA VAL A 647 -10.41 -21.91 -11.52
C VAL A 647 -10.32 -23.25 -12.27
N GLU A 648 -10.44 -24.37 -11.54
CA GLU A 648 -10.44 -25.71 -12.14
C GLU A 648 -11.58 -25.87 -13.15
N LEU A 649 -12.78 -25.36 -12.85
CA LEU A 649 -13.91 -25.38 -13.78
C LEU A 649 -13.61 -24.63 -15.09
N LEU A 650 -13.00 -23.45 -14.99
CA LEU A 650 -12.63 -22.63 -16.15
C LEU A 650 -11.50 -23.26 -16.97
N GLU A 651 -10.54 -23.92 -16.32
CA GLU A 651 -9.47 -24.66 -17.00
C GLU A 651 -10.02 -25.89 -17.74
N GLU A 652 -10.93 -26.64 -17.11
CA GLU A 652 -11.50 -27.86 -17.67
C GLU A 652 -12.50 -27.57 -18.79
N TYR A 653 -13.39 -26.58 -18.60
CA TYR A 653 -14.52 -26.30 -19.48
C TYR A 653 -14.40 -24.97 -20.24
N GLY A 654 -13.24 -24.32 -20.24
CA GLY A 654 -13.05 -23.01 -20.88
C GLY A 654 -13.44 -22.96 -22.36
N ASP A 655 -13.27 -24.06 -23.10
CA ASP A 655 -13.71 -24.18 -24.50
C ASP A 655 -15.24 -24.15 -24.69
N ARG A 656 -16.01 -24.21 -23.60
CA ARG A 656 -17.48 -24.20 -23.56
C ARG A 656 -18.05 -22.95 -22.90
N ILE A 657 -17.20 -22.05 -22.42
CA ILE A 657 -17.56 -20.86 -21.67
C ILE A 657 -17.07 -19.64 -22.45
N GLU A 658 -18.01 -18.88 -23.03
CA GLU A 658 -17.68 -17.66 -23.77
C GLU A 658 -18.05 -16.39 -23.03
N LEU A 659 -18.88 -16.52 -21.97
CA LEU A 659 -19.28 -15.41 -21.13
C LEU A 659 -19.02 -15.75 -19.66
N LEU A 660 -18.56 -14.78 -18.88
CA LEU A 660 -18.52 -14.88 -17.42
C LEU A 660 -19.48 -13.89 -16.82
N HIS A 661 -20.06 -14.22 -15.68
CA HIS A 661 -20.65 -13.28 -14.75
C HIS A 661 -19.72 -13.16 -13.55
N ILE A 662 -19.03 -12.03 -13.43
CA ILE A 662 -18.10 -11.75 -12.34
C ILE A 662 -18.86 -10.99 -11.25
N LYS A 663 -18.92 -11.58 -10.06
CA LYS A 663 -19.62 -11.06 -8.88
C LYS A 663 -18.82 -11.39 -7.64
N ASP A 664 -18.88 -10.51 -6.66
CA ASP A 664 -18.33 -10.78 -5.34
C ASP A 664 -19.38 -11.40 -4.41
N ALA A 665 -18.93 -12.22 -3.46
CA ALA A 665 -19.76 -12.90 -2.48
C ALA A 665 -19.02 -13.18 -1.17
N VAL A 666 -19.71 -12.98 -0.06
CA VAL A 666 -19.24 -13.31 1.30
C VAL A 666 -19.91 -14.59 1.82
N ASN A 667 -19.26 -15.29 2.77
CA ASN A 667 -19.74 -16.55 3.38
C ASN A 667 -19.89 -17.72 2.39
N LEU A 668 -18.87 -17.94 1.55
CA LEU A 668 -18.84 -19.05 0.60
C LEU A 668 -18.70 -20.41 1.29
N THR A 669 -19.29 -21.45 0.69
CA THR A 669 -19.11 -22.84 1.12
C THR A 669 -17.70 -23.31 0.71
N PRO A 670 -16.91 -23.94 1.59
CA PRO A 670 -15.58 -24.45 1.22
C PRO A 670 -15.65 -25.41 0.02
N ALA A 671 -14.71 -25.28 -0.93
CA ALA A 671 -14.68 -26.10 -2.13
C ALA A 671 -14.49 -27.60 -1.80
N VAL A 672 -15.23 -28.47 -2.47
CA VAL A 672 -15.10 -29.94 -2.33
C VAL A 672 -14.14 -30.46 -3.40
N VAL A 673 -12.87 -30.65 -3.04
CA VAL A 673 -11.86 -31.24 -3.94
C VAL A 673 -12.24 -32.68 -4.28
N ARG A 674 -12.57 -32.97 -5.53
CA ARG A 674 -12.70 -34.35 -6.03
C ARG A 674 -11.32 -34.91 -6.36
N PRO A 675 -10.99 -36.16 -5.99
CA PRO A 675 -9.73 -36.76 -6.37
C PRO A 675 -9.72 -37.13 -7.87
N SER A 676 -9.17 -36.27 -8.72
CA SER A 676 -8.80 -36.59 -10.11
C SER A 676 -7.42 -37.28 -10.16
N PRO A 677 -7.25 -38.37 -10.93
CA PRO A 677 -5.97 -39.04 -11.07
C PRO A 677 -5.20 -38.49 -12.28
N THR A 678 -4.72 -37.25 -12.25
CA THR A 678 -3.50 -36.75 -12.93
C THR A 678 -3.49 -35.22 -13.04
N SER A 679 -2.87 -34.55 -12.07
CA SER A 679 -2.06 -33.34 -12.32
C SER A 679 -1.32 -32.94 -11.04
N VAL A 680 -0.11 -32.43 -11.24
CA VAL A 680 0.77 -31.88 -10.22
C VAL A 680 0.19 -30.54 -9.78
N ARG A 681 0.09 -30.34 -8.46
CA ARG A 681 -0.51 -29.17 -7.83
C ARG A 681 0.22 -27.87 -8.23
N ALA A 682 -0.51 -26.95 -8.84
CA ALA A 682 -0.35 -25.51 -8.62
C ALA A 682 -1.59 -25.06 -7.85
N THR A 683 -1.44 -24.64 -6.59
CA THR A 683 -2.56 -24.09 -5.82
C THR A 683 -2.76 -22.64 -6.22
N CYS A 684 -3.46 -22.39 -7.32
CA CYS A 684 -3.96 -21.05 -7.62
C CYS A 684 -5.22 -20.82 -6.76
N ARG A 685 -5.06 -20.20 -5.59
CA ARG A 685 -6.20 -19.82 -4.73
C ARG A 685 -6.77 -18.50 -5.25
N CYS A 686 -7.73 -18.53 -6.17
CA CYS A 686 -8.61 -17.37 -6.37
C CYS A 686 -9.54 -17.22 -5.14
N ARG A 687 -9.06 -16.54 -4.10
CA ARG A 687 -9.95 -15.93 -3.11
C ARG A 687 -10.47 -14.63 -3.72
N THR A 688 -11.71 -14.60 -4.17
CA THR A 688 -12.43 -13.33 -4.33
C THR A 688 -12.76 -12.83 -2.92
N SER A 689 -11.87 -12.02 -2.35
CA SER A 689 -12.16 -11.24 -1.15
C SER A 689 -12.26 -9.78 -1.55
N TRP A 690 -13.48 -9.30 -1.76
CA TRP A 690 -13.83 -7.88 -1.72
C TRP A 690 -14.61 -7.62 -0.41
N PRO A 691 -14.61 -6.38 0.12
CA PRO A 691 -14.94 -6.12 1.52
C PRO A 691 -16.40 -6.43 1.88
N PRO A 692 -16.68 -6.94 3.10
CA PRO A 692 -18.03 -7.24 3.56
C PRO A 692 -18.81 -5.95 3.88
N ARG A 693 -19.47 -5.35 2.89
CA ARG A 693 -20.61 -4.47 3.17
C ARG A 693 -21.81 -5.34 3.47
N ARG A 694 -22.40 -5.16 4.66
CA ARG A 694 -23.67 -5.81 5.05
C ARG A 694 -24.77 -5.46 4.05
N ARG A 695 -24.95 -6.30 3.04
CA ARG A 695 -26.12 -6.30 2.16
C ARG A 695 -26.60 -7.74 1.98
N PRO A 696 -27.91 -7.98 1.92
CA PRO A 696 -28.44 -9.31 1.62
C PRO A 696 -27.87 -9.79 0.28
N ALA A 697 -27.71 -11.11 0.12
CA ALA A 697 -27.13 -11.77 -1.06
C ALA A 697 -27.79 -11.43 -2.42
N SER A 698 -28.82 -10.59 -2.44
CA SER A 698 -29.57 -10.18 -3.62
C SER A 698 -29.17 -8.82 -4.20
N SER A 699 -28.08 -8.18 -3.75
CA SER A 699 -27.67 -6.86 -4.25
C SER A 699 -26.16 -6.71 -4.51
N SER A 700 -25.56 -7.65 -5.24
CA SER A 700 -24.22 -7.50 -5.84
C SER A 700 -24.33 -7.00 -7.28
N THR A 701 -23.44 -6.09 -7.69
CA THR A 701 -23.34 -5.63 -9.09
C THR A 701 -22.68 -6.73 -9.91
N SER A 702 -23.27 -7.08 -11.06
CA SER A 702 -22.81 -8.15 -11.94
C SER A 702 -22.14 -7.61 -13.18
N TRP A 703 -20.96 -8.13 -13.52
CA TRP A 703 -20.23 -7.79 -14.74
C TRP A 703 -20.23 -8.99 -15.67
N SER A 704 -20.38 -8.78 -16.97
CA SER A 704 -20.19 -9.84 -17.95
C SER A 704 -18.99 -9.58 -18.84
N THR A 705 -18.14 -10.59 -19.01
CA THR A 705 -16.96 -10.50 -19.90
C THR A 705 -17.04 -11.54 -21.01
N THR A 706 -16.70 -11.17 -22.23
CA THR A 706 -16.57 -12.10 -23.37
C THR A 706 -15.12 -12.57 -23.54
N SER A 707 -14.89 -13.88 -23.65
CA SER A 707 -13.54 -14.46 -23.75
C SER A 707 -12.83 -14.12 -25.09
N PRO A 708 -11.53 -13.78 -25.10
CA PRO A 708 -10.79 -13.55 -26.35
C PRO A 708 -10.55 -14.84 -27.14
N ARG A 709 -10.86 -14.81 -28.45
CA ARG A 709 -10.66 -15.95 -29.37
C ARG A 709 -9.20 -16.41 -29.40
N ARG A 710 -8.90 -17.64 -28.96
CA ARG A 710 -7.64 -18.33 -29.34
C ARG A 710 -7.65 -18.55 -30.86
N ALA A 711 -6.80 -17.82 -31.58
CA ALA A 711 -6.55 -18.08 -33.00
C ALA A 711 -6.02 -19.50 -33.18
N ARG A 712 -6.81 -20.38 -33.83
CA ARG A 712 -6.40 -21.76 -34.16
C ARG A 712 -5.20 -21.74 -35.11
N SER A 713 -4.00 -22.01 -34.59
CA SER A 713 -2.85 -22.38 -35.43
C SER A 713 -3.04 -23.81 -35.94
N SER A 714 -3.46 -23.96 -37.18
CA SER A 714 -3.53 -25.26 -37.86
C SER A 714 -2.11 -25.85 -38.05
N PRO A 715 -1.84 -27.13 -37.69
CA PRO A 715 -0.54 -27.74 -37.90
C PRO A 715 -0.34 -28.12 -39.38
N ARG A 716 0.70 -27.57 -40.02
CA ARG A 716 1.19 -28.07 -41.32
C ARG A 716 1.91 -29.41 -41.11
N PRO A 717 1.63 -30.48 -41.86
CA PRO A 717 2.36 -31.72 -41.75
C PRO A 717 3.76 -31.58 -42.40
N ALA A 718 4.77 -32.06 -41.67
CA ALA A 718 6.14 -32.17 -42.14
C ALA A 718 6.25 -33.22 -43.26
N SER A 719 6.65 -32.80 -44.47
CA SER A 719 7.13 -33.71 -45.50
C SER A 719 8.65 -33.63 -45.59
N SER A 720 9.30 -34.74 -45.25
CA SER A 720 10.71 -35.00 -45.47
C SER A 720 11.04 -35.07 -46.96
N THR A 721 12.16 -34.46 -47.38
CA THR A 721 13.16 -35.00 -48.33
C THR A 721 14.18 -33.92 -48.74
N SER A 722 15.44 -34.13 -48.36
CA SER A 722 16.62 -33.60 -49.06
C SER A 722 16.99 -34.58 -50.19
N PRO A 723 17.62 -34.15 -51.32
CA PRO A 723 19.08 -33.99 -51.32
C PRO A 723 19.68 -32.91 -52.26
N VAL A 724 20.75 -32.26 -51.77
CA VAL A 724 22.06 -32.01 -52.41
C VAL A 724 22.14 -31.70 -53.92
N SER A 725 22.58 -30.48 -54.29
CA SER A 725 23.86 -30.14 -55.00
C SER A 725 23.82 -28.80 -55.78
N ARG A 726 24.87 -27.99 -55.58
CA ARG A 726 25.33 -26.77 -56.30
C ARG A 726 25.89 -27.10 -57.72
N PRO A 727 26.42 -26.16 -58.56
CA PRO A 727 26.36 -24.67 -58.59
C PRO A 727 26.20 -24.06 -60.02
N ALA A 728 26.21 -22.71 -60.09
CA ALA A 728 26.97 -21.85 -61.03
C ALA A 728 26.15 -20.81 -61.82
N SER A 729 26.50 -19.54 -61.54
CA SER A 729 26.19 -18.31 -62.29
C SER A 729 26.85 -18.32 -63.69
N PRO A 730 26.45 -17.47 -64.66
CA PRO A 730 27.02 -16.12 -64.71
C PRO A 730 26.18 -14.98 -65.31
N ARG A 731 26.46 -13.78 -64.79
CA ARG A 731 26.68 -12.47 -65.44
C ARG A 731 25.55 -11.77 -66.24
N SER A 732 25.26 -10.57 -65.74
CA SER A 732 24.60 -9.41 -66.33
C SER A 732 25.28 -8.87 -67.60
N PRO A 733 24.65 -7.88 -68.27
CA PRO A 733 24.99 -6.47 -68.02
C PRO A 733 23.96 -5.72 -67.19
#